data_AF-A0AAD4M205-F1
#
_entry.id   AF-A0AAD4M205-F1
#
_cell.length_a   1.000
_cell.length_b   1.000
_cell.length_c   1.000
_cell.angle_alpha   90.00
_cell.angle_beta   90.00
_cell.angle_gamma   90.00
#
_symmetry.space_group_name_H-M   'P 1'
#
loop_
_entity.id
_entity.type
_entity.pdbx_description
1 polymer ?
#
loop_
_entity_poly.entity_id
_entity_poly.type
_entity_poly.pdbx_seq_one_letter_code
_entity_poly.pdbx_strand_id
1 'polypeptide(L)'
;MNVALCRLLIEAAQAFLQNLPPSQRPAWMHMIKMMELVRRAAEVPLEEADIQCSLSNMVLGDVFAMHIRAQNAALIVRRPAITGFVQFEIFEVSPLTTAVMSSKGKLLCSYPGPAIQLSEDTFTDECFLQELASFLVKMDVDILDSAPTSSKAGSIVHEVRESAHPRYISELLVGILRGFGKPAVVDRITKRIGDEVLWNDAYKPWRRSPLWLILKITMQTSLRVTNLYKYFMLHFHAYLLLNCTRREFPSELLYTMRVKVVRRLSKLGSAGSYGVYEFVHGAAQETEAIIQKRWSAFQDAVSVCLPWRPEELDSAADTAITLENSRQYLERMLRLTSHSHSRRRFTPSHGSRLNNVHDFTQFTKGKLAQAVIHNQRVALADFEFSVEKYLKDWITGPLCKDDAPLVIASCIEQYYAGANDLYGTNAEDNSIMILTIMDLWVALDTLTIQKCPLLNQYSPEISPKFLHSLLLHHSGSLRRAQRIEEYLSQRHKGALYTTSVFSNSVVESSFYVQYFRTSDTLQHLYDDIKTHAQQERSEKRLELATLNQQSRSLNSEASTIDHEHYSGISGNMMHNPTCRKCQLEIQAQSLKIRAHEWPLPSSTLEAQRVVFELSPPDPFPIWRDVTYTIIRDIGMSGVFDSQSEPKIFLDSFSGLSRWVVGTHYKMVGIPAEESSVLVNNGLSLKLYDRTHKSWVVGPFSEANVEKLCAPSIPTSSPYSPLFFSVSGTQHTSNGIIAAQGDCPKEISLHEFMAFSGLRSGPLLQWLNIARELASPSLSFRREEVHTLITQAAWQLGPLSNGSRKWHVDLGTPASGGLSSVAANWLEEVTVRTISLLSSRLLASATDPDISDGPRGLTYRWVYELGAKLDSTPDEISRAGLRRRLCMLAMTCFSTFDVCSRHLPRILFSDEDFSIAVQCAVMVHDNTPSSLEEDDGSLYLTRMLDRHYRLLHFLEPIFSESTSSHSWLRQVILVHARGYDHALESLWLGYRGRASSDWRALTRQNSRWITRLTEGGQEVHYNLLTGQLLIDGKPLGRLPQEIVDHPTYASVLGTRILTWLLLTSLVWNS
;
A
#
# COMPACT_ATOMS: atom_id res chain seq x y z
N MET A 1 -28.60 -7.20 28.34
CA MET A 1 -29.18 -6.88 27.01
C MET A 1 -30.58 -7.49 26.81
N ASN A 2 -30.74 -8.82 26.87
CA ASN A 2 -32.04 -9.50 26.64
C ASN A 2 -33.17 -9.00 27.57
N VAL A 3 -32.89 -8.77 28.85
CA VAL A 3 -33.84 -8.21 29.81
C VAL A 3 -34.37 -6.84 29.37
N ALA A 4 -33.49 -5.93 28.95
CA ALA A 4 -33.86 -4.59 28.49
C ALA A 4 -34.71 -4.64 27.22
N LEU A 5 -34.41 -5.57 26.30
CA LEU A 5 -35.24 -5.81 25.12
C LEU A 5 -36.65 -6.25 25.48
N CYS A 6 -36.78 -7.21 26.42
CA CYS A 6 -38.09 -7.67 26.89
C CYS A 6 -38.89 -6.56 27.58
N ARG A 7 -38.26 -5.75 28.44
CA ARG A 7 -38.91 -4.60 29.09
C ARG A 7 -39.47 -3.61 28.07
N LEU A 8 -38.65 -3.18 27.11
CA LEU A 8 -39.08 -2.25 26.07
C LEU A 8 -40.19 -2.82 25.18
N LEU A 9 -40.15 -4.12 24.88
CA LEU A 9 -41.19 -4.80 24.11
C LEU A 9 -42.53 -4.82 24.87
N ILE A 10 -42.49 -5.09 26.17
CA ILE A 10 -43.69 -5.11 27.05
C ILE A 10 -44.28 -3.70 27.18
N GLU A 11 -43.46 -2.68 27.42
CA GLU A 11 -43.91 -1.27 27.49
C GLU A 11 -44.63 -0.87 26.20
N ALA A 12 -44.04 -1.18 25.03
CA ALA A 12 -44.68 -0.94 23.74
C ALA A 12 -45.94 -1.79 23.54
N ALA A 13 -45.97 -3.02 24.05
CA ALA A 13 -47.14 -3.91 23.95
C ALA A 13 -48.31 -3.41 24.80
N GLN A 14 -48.04 -2.87 25.99
CA GLN A 14 -49.03 -2.23 26.85
C GLN A 14 -49.56 -0.93 26.23
N ALA A 15 -48.68 -0.11 25.63
CA ALA A 15 -49.10 1.07 24.88
C ALA A 15 -49.98 0.69 23.68
N PHE A 16 -49.63 -0.37 22.96
CA PHE A 16 -50.41 -0.85 21.82
C PHE A 16 -51.79 -1.38 22.21
N LEU A 17 -51.92 -2.03 23.37
CA LEU A 17 -53.18 -2.58 23.89
C LEU A 17 -54.29 -1.52 23.97
N GLN A 18 -53.95 -0.26 24.30
CA GLN A 18 -54.91 0.84 24.41
C GLN A 18 -55.60 1.15 23.06
N ASN A 19 -54.91 0.88 21.95
CA ASN A 19 -55.41 1.17 20.60
C ASN A 19 -56.18 -0.01 19.98
N LEU A 20 -56.32 -1.14 20.70
CA LEU A 20 -56.97 -2.34 20.18
C LEU A 20 -58.48 -2.36 20.45
N PRO A 21 -59.29 -2.85 19.49
CA PRO A 21 -60.71 -3.05 19.70
C PRO A 21 -60.95 -4.16 20.74
N PRO A 22 -62.07 -4.11 21.50
CA PRO A 22 -62.36 -5.07 22.57
C PRO A 22 -62.24 -6.54 22.16
N SER A 23 -62.57 -6.88 20.91
CA SER A 23 -62.48 -8.25 20.37
C SER A 23 -61.07 -8.83 20.26
N GLN A 24 -60.04 -7.97 20.17
CA GLN A 24 -58.63 -8.40 20.04
C GLN A 24 -57.85 -8.32 21.35
N ARG A 25 -58.39 -7.64 22.38
CA ARG A 25 -57.71 -7.44 23.67
C ARG A 25 -57.39 -8.75 24.41
N PRO A 26 -58.30 -9.76 24.48
CA PRO A 26 -58.00 -11.01 25.19
C PRO A 26 -56.78 -11.75 24.62
N ALA A 27 -56.74 -11.93 23.30
CA ALA A 27 -55.61 -12.58 22.63
C ALA A 27 -54.29 -11.80 22.82
N TRP A 28 -54.35 -10.47 22.86
CA TRP A 28 -53.18 -9.63 23.11
C TRP A 28 -52.69 -9.70 24.57
N MET A 29 -53.61 -9.77 25.54
CA MET A 29 -53.26 -9.92 26.96
C MET A 29 -52.51 -11.23 27.22
N HIS A 30 -52.90 -12.34 26.57
CA HIS A 30 -52.13 -13.59 26.65
C HIS A 30 -50.70 -13.44 26.10
N MET A 31 -50.50 -12.58 25.08
CA MET A 31 -49.15 -12.29 24.58
C MET A 31 -48.33 -11.44 25.55
N ILE A 32 -48.93 -10.46 26.23
CA ILE A 32 -48.25 -9.69 27.28
C ILE A 32 -47.83 -10.62 28.43
N LYS A 33 -48.73 -11.49 28.90
CA LYS A 33 -48.45 -12.52 29.92
C LYS A 33 -47.26 -13.40 29.52
N MET A 34 -47.24 -13.86 28.26
CA MET A 34 -46.11 -14.63 27.70
C MET A 34 -44.80 -13.83 27.70
N MET A 35 -44.82 -12.56 27.27
CA MET A 35 -43.63 -11.71 27.26
C MET A 35 -43.09 -11.45 28.67
N GLU A 36 -43.96 -11.29 29.66
CA GLU A 36 -43.57 -11.13 31.06
C GLU A 36 -42.91 -12.38 31.64
N LEU A 37 -43.41 -13.58 31.29
CA LEU A 37 -42.77 -14.85 31.62
C LEU A 37 -41.36 -14.95 31.02
N VAL A 38 -41.22 -14.64 29.73
CA VAL A 38 -39.92 -14.64 29.04
C VAL A 38 -38.98 -13.60 29.65
N ARG A 39 -39.49 -12.43 30.06
CA ARG A 39 -38.70 -11.41 30.75
C ARG A 39 -38.16 -11.92 32.08
N ARG A 40 -39.01 -12.59 32.89
CA ARG A 40 -38.59 -13.19 34.17
C ARG A 40 -37.50 -14.24 33.95
N ALA A 41 -37.71 -15.16 33.01
CA ALA A 41 -36.72 -16.19 32.64
C ALA A 41 -35.40 -15.61 32.10
N ALA A 42 -35.43 -14.43 31.49
CA ALA A 42 -34.24 -13.72 31.03
C ALA A 42 -33.49 -12.99 32.16
N GLU A 43 -34.15 -12.69 33.29
CA GLU A 43 -33.56 -12.08 34.48
C GLU A 43 -32.96 -13.14 35.41
N VAL A 44 -33.71 -14.20 35.68
CA VAL A 44 -33.32 -15.31 36.56
C VAL A 44 -33.75 -16.62 35.89
N PRO A 45 -32.90 -17.67 35.87
CA PRO A 45 -33.31 -19.00 35.42
C PRO A 45 -34.57 -19.47 36.15
N LEU A 46 -35.52 -20.06 35.44
CA LEU A 46 -36.73 -20.61 36.07
C LEU A 46 -36.38 -21.90 36.82
N GLU A 47 -36.87 -22.03 38.05
CA GLU A 47 -36.74 -23.26 38.82
C GLU A 47 -37.85 -24.26 38.45
N GLU A 48 -37.72 -25.51 38.93
CA GLU A 48 -38.69 -26.59 38.63
C GLU A 48 -40.12 -26.18 39.04
N ALA A 49 -40.26 -25.61 40.24
CA ALA A 49 -41.53 -25.12 40.76
C ALA A 49 -42.12 -23.97 39.92
N ASP A 50 -41.29 -23.08 39.36
CA ASP A 50 -41.74 -21.97 38.52
C ASP A 50 -42.32 -22.46 37.19
N ILE A 51 -41.67 -23.44 36.57
CA ILE A 51 -42.11 -24.02 35.29
C ILE A 51 -43.39 -24.82 35.51
N GLN A 52 -43.43 -25.68 36.54
CA GLN A 52 -44.61 -26.47 36.88
C GLN A 52 -45.81 -25.56 37.16
N CYS A 53 -45.63 -24.52 37.99
CA CYS A 53 -46.66 -23.53 38.30
C CYS A 53 -47.10 -22.73 37.07
N SER A 54 -46.17 -22.38 36.18
CA SER A 54 -46.50 -21.63 34.95
C SER A 54 -47.30 -22.46 33.95
N LEU A 55 -47.00 -23.76 33.83
CA LEU A 55 -47.70 -24.68 32.93
C LEU A 55 -49.07 -25.10 33.50
N SER A 56 -49.17 -25.39 34.79
CA SER A 56 -50.44 -25.79 35.42
C SER A 56 -51.49 -24.67 35.42
N ASN A 57 -51.05 -23.42 35.58
CA ASN A 57 -51.92 -22.24 35.60
C ASN A 57 -52.24 -21.66 34.19
N MET A 58 -51.91 -22.37 33.11
CA MET A 58 -52.25 -21.93 31.75
C MET A 58 -53.77 -21.99 31.52
N VAL A 59 -54.40 -20.86 31.20
CA VAL A 59 -55.83 -20.81 30.81
C VAL A 59 -56.00 -21.02 29.31
N LEU A 60 -57.24 -21.26 28.86
CA LEU A 60 -57.55 -21.38 27.43
C LEU A 60 -57.14 -20.11 26.68
N GLY A 61 -56.28 -20.27 25.67
CA GLY A 61 -55.70 -19.19 24.88
C GLY A 61 -54.28 -18.78 25.31
N ASP A 62 -53.75 -19.29 26.43
CA ASP A 62 -52.40 -18.99 26.89
C ASP A 62 -51.31 -19.62 26.03
N VAL A 63 -50.16 -18.95 26.02
CA VAL A 63 -48.94 -19.39 25.35
C VAL A 63 -47.76 -19.25 26.29
N PHE A 64 -47.06 -20.36 26.51
CA PHE A 64 -45.79 -20.41 27.23
C PHE A 64 -44.65 -20.48 26.22
N ALA A 65 -43.56 -19.74 26.46
CA ALA A 65 -42.37 -19.78 25.61
C ALA A 65 -41.11 -19.77 26.47
N MET A 66 -40.18 -20.68 26.19
CA MET A 66 -38.94 -20.84 26.93
C MET A 66 -37.75 -20.96 25.95
N HIS A 67 -36.64 -20.31 26.31
CA HIS A 67 -35.35 -20.48 25.64
C HIS A 67 -34.53 -21.49 26.43
N ILE A 68 -34.21 -22.63 25.82
CA ILE A 68 -33.37 -23.67 26.42
C ILE A 68 -31.94 -23.42 25.97
N ARG A 69 -31.17 -22.76 26.85
CA ARG A 69 -29.92 -22.06 26.52
C ARG A 69 -28.81 -23.02 26.13
N ALA A 70 -28.57 -24.07 26.93
CA ALA A 70 -27.49 -25.02 26.68
C ALA A 70 -27.74 -25.87 25.42
N GLN A 71 -29.00 -26.11 25.04
CA GLN A 71 -29.36 -26.96 23.89
C GLN A 71 -29.79 -26.20 22.63
N ASN A 72 -29.53 -24.89 22.52
CA ASN A 72 -29.83 -24.11 21.30
C ASN A 72 -31.26 -24.30 20.76
N ALA A 73 -32.25 -24.38 21.65
CA ALA A 73 -33.64 -24.68 21.29
C ALA A 73 -34.64 -23.72 21.94
N ALA A 74 -35.79 -23.57 21.29
CA ALA A 74 -36.97 -22.93 21.84
C ALA A 74 -38.08 -23.95 22.02
N LEU A 75 -38.79 -23.83 23.14
CA LEU A 75 -40.02 -24.54 23.41
C LEU A 75 -41.18 -23.54 23.48
N ILE A 76 -42.25 -23.79 22.73
CA ILE A 76 -43.51 -23.07 22.84
C ILE A 76 -44.59 -24.08 23.21
N VAL A 77 -45.35 -23.80 24.27
CA VAL A 77 -46.52 -24.60 24.68
C VAL A 77 -47.78 -23.74 24.51
N ARG A 78 -48.80 -24.26 23.87
CA ARG A 78 -50.05 -23.55 23.55
C ARG A 78 -51.23 -24.34 24.09
N ARG A 79 -52.16 -23.66 24.76
CA ARG A 79 -53.45 -24.23 25.18
C ARG A 79 -54.55 -23.60 24.33
N PRO A 80 -54.91 -24.14 23.16
CA PRO A 80 -55.87 -23.52 22.25
C PRO A 80 -57.30 -23.55 22.81
N ALA A 81 -58.11 -22.55 22.49
CA ALA A 81 -59.46 -22.42 23.04
C ALA A 81 -60.50 -23.41 22.49
N ILE A 82 -60.18 -24.16 21.43
CA ILE A 82 -61.17 -24.91 20.62
C ILE A 82 -60.88 -26.42 20.56
N THR A 83 -59.66 -26.86 20.85
CA THR A 83 -59.20 -28.20 20.42
C THR A 83 -59.17 -29.27 21.50
N GLY A 84 -59.29 -28.95 22.80
CA GLY A 84 -59.18 -29.95 23.87
C GLY A 84 -57.82 -30.67 23.94
N PHE A 85 -56.80 -30.11 23.30
CA PHE A 85 -55.43 -30.63 23.21
C PHE A 85 -54.43 -29.50 23.45
N VAL A 86 -53.32 -29.79 24.12
CA VAL A 86 -52.20 -28.86 24.33
C VAL A 86 -51.12 -29.11 23.29
N GLN A 87 -50.63 -28.05 22.63
CA GLN A 87 -49.65 -28.14 21.56
C GLN A 87 -48.25 -27.73 22.05
N PHE A 88 -47.27 -28.57 21.77
CA PHE A 88 -45.85 -28.35 22.01
C PHE A 88 -45.17 -28.11 20.67
N GLU A 89 -44.47 -26.99 20.50
CA GLU A 89 -43.78 -26.57 19.29
C GLU A 89 -42.31 -26.28 19.61
N ILE A 90 -41.39 -26.89 18.85
CA ILE A 90 -39.95 -26.80 19.12
C ILE A 90 -39.20 -26.34 17.87
N PHE A 91 -38.16 -25.53 18.03
CA PHE A 91 -37.25 -25.16 16.94
C PHE A 91 -35.87 -24.71 17.41
N GLU A 92 -34.90 -24.78 16.50
CA GLU A 92 -33.54 -24.27 16.68
C GLU A 92 -33.50 -22.73 16.68
N VAL A 93 -32.73 -22.13 17.59
CA VAL A 93 -32.71 -20.66 17.75
C VAL A 93 -31.46 -19.98 17.19
N SER A 94 -30.36 -20.71 17.01
CA SER A 94 -29.09 -20.20 16.46
C SER A 94 -28.48 -21.20 15.47
N PRO A 95 -28.50 -20.93 14.16
CA PRO A 95 -27.90 -21.81 13.15
C PRO A 95 -26.40 -22.06 13.38
N LEU A 96 -25.85 -23.09 12.74
CA LEU A 96 -24.40 -23.32 12.70
C LEU A 96 -23.64 -22.16 12.03
N THR A 97 -22.44 -21.86 12.52
CA THR A 97 -21.56 -20.80 12.00
C THR A 97 -21.20 -21.05 10.55
N THR A 98 -20.92 -22.29 10.18
CA THR A 98 -20.66 -22.69 8.78
C THR A 98 -21.85 -22.40 7.87
N ALA A 99 -23.08 -22.67 8.32
CA ALA A 99 -24.29 -22.35 7.57
C ALA A 99 -24.47 -20.84 7.41
N VAL A 100 -24.18 -20.04 8.43
CA VAL A 100 -24.24 -18.57 8.34
C VAL A 100 -23.18 -18.02 7.39
N MET A 101 -21.93 -18.48 7.49
CA MET A 101 -20.79 -17.96 6.72
C MET A 101 -20.78 -18.40 5.26
N SER A 102 -21.29 -19.60 4.95
CA SER A 102 -21.39 -20.12 3.58
C SER A 102 -22.61 -19.57 2.80
N SER A 103 -23.57 -18.97 3.51
CA SER A 103 -24.81 -18.48 2.91
C SER A 103 -24.58 -17.23 2.06
N LYS A 104 -24.78 -17.35 0.74
CA LYS A 104 -24.92 -16.18 -0.14
C LYS A 104 -26.30 -15.54 0.08
N GLY A 105 -26.37 -14.49 0.90
CA GLY A 105 -27.61 -13.73 1.15
C GLY A 105 -28.19 -13.93 2.55
N LYS A 106 -29.34 -14.61 2.67
CA LYS A 106 -30.06 -14.84 3.94
C LYS A 106 -30.51 -16.29 4.05
N LEU A 107 -30.34 -16.89 5.23
CA LEU A 107 -30.78 -18.26 5.53
C LEU A 107 -32.31 -18.37 5.49
N LEU A 108 -32.83 -19.43 4.88
CA LEU A 108 -34.26 -19.72 4.89
C LEU A 108 -34.54 -20.77 5.98
N CYS A 109 -35.26 -20.36 7.02
CA CYS A 109 -35.62 -21.22 8.13
C CYS A 109 -37.14 -21.28 8.29
N SER A 110 -37.69 -22.47 8.50
CA SER A 110 -39.12 -22.70 8.70
C SER A 110 -39.43 -22.96 10.17
N TYR A 111 -40.45 -22.29 10.70
CA TYR A 111 -40.82 -22.34 12.11
C TYR A 111 -42.33 -22.55 12.30
N PRO A 112 -42.76 -23.26 13.36
CA PRO A 112 -41.93 -24.09 14.24
C PRO A 112 -41.42 -25.35 13.50
N GLY A 113 -40.49 -26.06 14.13
CA GLY A 113 -39.96 -27.33 13.65
C GLY A 113 -40.93 -28.49 13.96
N PRO A 114 -40.57 -29.46 14.81
CA PRO A 114 -41.49 -30.48 15.30
C PRO A 114 -42.60 -29.88 16.17
N ALA A 115 -43.81 -30.43 16.04
CA ALA A 115 -44.94 -30.09 16.90
C ALA A 115 -45.73 -31.34 17.32
N ILE A 116 -46.11 -31.41 18.60
CA ILE A 116 -46.81 -32.54 19.23
C ILE A 116 -48.07 -32.02 19.94
N GLN A 117 -49.15 -32.80 19.92
CA GLN A 117 -50.39 -32.51 20.65
C GLN A 117 -50.62 -33.58 21.73
N LEU A 118 -50.90 -33.12 22.95
CA LEU A 118 -51.26 -33.94 24.12
C LEU A 118 -52.73 -33.71 24.49
N SER A 119 -53.40 -34.71 25.07
CA SER A 119 -54.73 -34.51 25.66
C SER A 119 -54.65 -33.58 26.88
N GLU A 120 -55.76 -32.92 27.21
CA GLU A 120 -55.82 -32.12 28.44
C GLU A 120 -55.55 -32.96 29.69
N ASP A 121 -56.09 -34.19 29.78
CA ASP A 121 -55.89 -35.07 30.92
C ASP A 121 -54.40 -35.33 31.22
N THR A 122 -53.61 -35.62 30.18
CA THR A 122 -52.17 -35.87 30.33
C THR A 122 -51.40 -34.59 30.64
N PHE A 123 -51.83 -33.44 30.12
CA PHE A 123 -51.18 -32.17 30.43
C PHE A 123 -51.50 -31.67 31.84
N THR A 124 -52.67 -31.98 32.38
CA THR A 124 -53.06 -31.61 33.75
C THR A 124 -52.56 -32.58 34.82
N ASP A 125 -51.94 -33.70 34.41
CA ASP A 125 -51.34 -34.65 35.33
C ASP A 125 -50.13 -34.02 36.05
N GLU A 126 -50.20 -34.01 37.39
CA GLU A 126 -49.22 -33.33 38.23
C GLU A 126 -47.83 -34.00 38.16
N CYS A 127 -47.80 -35.34 38.08
CA CYS A 127 -46.56 -36.11 37.96
C CYS A 127 -45.87 -35.83 36.62
N PHE A 128 -46.63 -35.80 35.52
CA PHE A 128 -46.12 -35.45 34.20
C PHE A 128 -45.52 -34.03 34.16
N LEU A 129 -46.22 -33.04 34.71
CA LEU A 129 -45.74 -31.66 34.74
C LEU A 129 -44.47 -31.49 35.59
N GLN A 130 -44.37 -32.23 36.71
CA GLN A 130 -43.18 -32.22 37.56
C GLN A 130 -41.96 -32.79 36.81
N GLU A 131 -42.07 -33.96 36.20
CA GLU A 131 -40.96 -34.58 35.45
C GLU A 131 -40.57 -33.74 34.22
N LEU A 132 -41.55 -33.16 33.52
CA LEU A 132 -41.29 -32.25 32.41
C LEU A 132 -40.55 -30.99 32.89
N ALA A 133 -40.94 -30.40 34.01
CA ALA A 133 -40.26 -29.25 34.58
C ALA A 133 -38.81 -29.61 34.97
N SER A 134 -38.59 -30.74 35.65
CA SER A 134 -37.26 -31.21 36.04
C SER A 134 -36.36 -31.43 34.82
N PHE A 135 -36.90 -32.03 33.76
CA PHE A 135 -36.18 -32.23 32.50
C PHE A 135 -35.78 -30.90 31.85
N LEU A 136 -36.70 -29.93 31.78
CA LEU A 136 -36.44 -28.64 31.14
C LEU A 136 -35.40 -27.79 31.89
N VAL A 137 -35.40 -27.81 33.22
CA VAL A 137 -34.40 -27.11 34.05
C VAL A 137 -32.99 -27.70 33.81
N LYS A 138 -32.87 -29.04 33.83
CA LYS A 138 -31.59 -29.72 33.57
C LYS A 138 -31.06 -29.41 32.17
N MET A 139 -31.91 -29.54 31.15
CA MET A 139 -31.52 -29.26 29.76
C MET A 139 -31.19 -27.78 29.51
N ASP A 140 -31.70 -26.83 30.30
CA ASP A 140 -31.37 -25.42 30.12
C ASP A 140 -29.94 -25.08 30.58
N VAL A 141 -29.36 -25.85 31.51
CA VAL A 141 -28.05 -25.60 32.13
C VAL A 141 -26.96 -26.59 31.69
N ASP A 142 -27.28 -27.87 31.53
CA ASP A 142 -26.29 -28.93 31.30
C ASP A 142 -25.68 -28.85 29.90
N ILE A 143 -24.35 -28.78 29.80
CA ILE A 143 -23.61 -28.83 28.53
C ILE A 143 -23.26 -30.29 28.23
N LEU A 144 -23.96 -30.86 27.25
CA LEU A 144 -23.81 -32.26 26.83
C LEU A 144 -22.89 -32.39 25.62
N ASP A 145 -22.74 -33.61 25.09
CA ASP A 145 -21.91 -33.94 23.91
C ASP A 145 -22.39 -33.31 22.59
N SER A 146 -23.46 -32.51 22.64
CA SER A 146 -23.97 -31.68 21.55
C SER A 146 -23.07 -30.48 21.24
N ALA A 147 -22.05 -30.23 22.08
CA ALA A 147 -21.02 -29.22 21.86
C ALA A 147 -19.98 -29.71 20.82
N PRO A 148 -19.75 -28.97 19.72
CA PRO A 148 -18.84 -29.37 18.65
C PRO A 148 -17.38 -29.46 19.12
N THR A 149 -16.62 -30.39 18.52
CA THR A 149 -15.19 -30.60 18.75
C THR A 149 -14.41 -30.45 17.45
N SER A 150 -13.17 -29.95 17.53
CA SER A 150 -12.29 -29.75 16.38
C SER A 150 -11.01 -30.58 16.54
N SER A 151 -10.51 -31.19 15.46
CA SER A 151 -9.20 -31.84 15.42
C SER A 151 -8.14 -30.84 14.97
N LYS A 152 -7.13 -30.59 15.80
CA LYS A 152 -5.98 -29.73 15.48
C LYS A 152 -4.69 -30.46 15.79
N ALA A 153 -3.82 -30.62 14.79
CA ALA A 153 -2.53 -31.31 14.90
C ALA A 153 -2.62 -32.72 15.55
N GLY A 154 -3.73 -33.44 15.29
CA GLY A 154 -4.00 -34.76 15.85
C GLY A 154 -4.67 -34.78 17.23
N SER A 155 -4.96 -33.62 17.84
CA SER A 155 -5.63 -33.48 19.13
C SER A 155 -7.09 -33.01 18.99
N ILE A 156 -8.02 -33.58 19.76
CA ILE A 156 -9.45 -33.20 19.77
C ILE A 156 -9.67 -32.12 20.84
N VAL A 157 -10.31 -31.00 20.47
CA VAL A 157 -10.53 -29.86 21.36
C VAL A 157 -11.96 -29.33 21.23
N HIS A 158 -12.64 -29.08 22.36
CA HIS A 158 -13.97 -28.47 22.38
C HIS A 158 -14.00 -27.08 21.72
N GLU A 159 -14.93 -26.88 20.79
CA GLU A 159 -15.09 -25.66 19.99
C GLU A 159 -16.22 -24.79 20.55
N VAL A 160 -15.91 -24.04 21.61
CA VAL A 160 -16.85 -23.16 22.34
C VAL A 160 -17.45 -22.03 21.47
N ARG A 161 -16.92 -21.82 20.26
CA ARG A 161 -17.31 -20.75 19.33
C ARG A 161 -18.46 -21.13 18.40
N GLU A 162 -18.84 -22.40 18.37
CA GLU A 162 -19.84 -22.96 17.47
C GLU A 162 -21.15 -23.27 18.21
N SER A 163 -22.29 -23.26 17.51
CA SER A 163 -23.61 -23.51 18.13
C SER A 163 -23.78 -24.99 18.52
N ALA A 164 -24.39 -25.27 19.67
CA ALA A 164 -24.79 -26.63 20.07
C ALA A 164 -25.92 -27.17 19.17
N HIS A 165 -25.94 -28.49 18.94
CA HIS A 165 -27.02 -29.14 18.19
C HIS A 165 -28.30 -29.29 19.04
N PRO A 166 -29.51 -28.95 18.52
CA PRO A 166 -30.74 -28.93 19.31
C PRO A 166 -31.38 -30.31 19.57
N ARG A 167 -30.65 -31.42 19.39
CA ARG A 167 -31.21 -32.79 19.34
C ARG A 167 -31.91 -33.21 20.62
N TYR A 168 -31.42 -32.78 21.79
CA TYR A 168 -32.01 -33.16 23.07
C TYR A 168 -33.43 -32.61 23.25
N ILE A 169 -33.76 -31.50 22.61
CA ILE A 169 -35.10 -30.92 22.66
C ILE A 169 -35.87 -31.30 21.39
N SER A 170 -35.27 -31.13 20.21
CA SER A 170 -35.96 -31.36 18.93
C SER A 170 -36.16 -32.83 18.57
N GLU A 171 -35.41 -33.76 19.15
CA GLU A 171 -35.52 -35.20 18.90
C GLU A 171 -35.90 -35.97 20.17
N LEU A 172 -35.13 -35.85 21.27
CA LEU A 172 -35.37 -36.61 22.49
C LEU A 172 -36.68 -36.20 23.19
N LEU A 173 -36.84 -34.92 23.56
CA LEU A 173 -38.09 -34.45 24.16
C LEU A 173 -39.30 -34.69 23.24
N VAL A 174 -39.15 -34.46 21.93
CA VAL A 174 -40.20 -34.77 20.95
C VAL A 174 -40.53 -36.26 20.94
N GLY A 175 -39.54 -37.15 21.05
CA GLY A 175 -39.72 -38.60 21.16
C GLY A 175 -40.50 -38.98 22.42
N ILE A 176 -40.17 -38.38 23.56
CA ILE A 176 -40.88 -38.57 24.83
C ILE A 176 -42.35 -38.12 24.69
N LEU A 177 -42.58 -36.89 24.21
CA LEU A 177 -43.92 -36.33 24.05
C LEU A 177 -44.78 -37.12 23.04
N ARG A 178 -44.16 -37.75 22.02
CA ARG A 178 -44.87 -38.64 21.10
C ARG A 178 -45.42 -39.90 21.77
N GLY A 179 -44.79 -40.38 22.85
CA GLY A 179 -45.31 -41.52 23.62
C GLY A 179 -46.62 -41.21 24.33
N PHE A 180 -46.81 -39.94 24.72
CA PHE A 180 -47.98 -39.44 25.46
C PHE A 180 -49.05 -38.78 24.57
N GLY A 181 -48.78 -38.62 23.28
CA GLY A 181 -49.66 -37.90 22.37
C GLY A 181 -49.45 -38.28 20.91
N LYS A 182 -49.66 -37.31 20.02
CA LYS A 182 -49.50 -37.53 18.57
C LYS A 182 -48.89 -36.30 17.89
N PRO A 183 -48.26 -36.45 16.72
CA PRO A 183 -47.81 -35.29 15.95
C PRO A 183 -48.95 -34.30 15.69
N ALA A 184 -48.66 -33.01 15.84
CA ALA A 184 -49.58 -31.92 15.53
C ALA A 184 -49.31 -31.40 14.12
N VAL A 185 -50.38 -31.17 13.35
CA VAL A 185 -50.29 -30.45 12.07
C VAL A 185 -50.39 -28.96 12.37
N VAL A 186 -49.32 -28.23 12.12
CA VAL A 186 -49.22 -26.79 12.42
C VAL A 186 -48.85 -25.98 11.19
N ASP A 187 -49.39 -24.77 11.11
CA ASP A 187 -49.11 -23.82 10.04
C ASP A 187 -47.72 -23.18 10.20
N ARG A 188 -46.75 -23.68 9.43
CA ARG A 188 -45.38 -23.15 9.46
C ARG A 188 -45.27 -21.79 8.75
N ILE A 189 -44.31 -20.99 9.21
CA ILE A 189 -43.87 -19.75 8.58
C ILE A 189 -42.41 -19.87 8.16
N THR A 190 -42.06 -19.36 6.99
CA THR A 190 -40.66 -19.27 6.55
C THR A 190 -40.12 -17.87 6.80
N LYS A 191 -38.97 -17.77 7.48
CA LYS A 191 -38.26 -16.52 7.72
C LYS A 191 -36.90 -16.51 7.03
N ARG A 192 -36.56 -15.35 6.47
CA ARG A 192 -35.19 -15.02 6.01
C ARG A 192 -34.38 -14.56 7.22
N ILE A 193 -33.51 -15.43 7.74
CA ILE A 193 -32.61 -15.15 8.86
C ILE A 193 -31.32 -14.53 8.32
N GLY A 194 -31.01 -13.34 8.82
CA GLY A 194 -29.80 -12.60 8.45
C GLY A 194 -28.78 -12.55 9.55
N ASP A 195 -28.53 -13.68 10.20
CA ASP A 195 -27.51 -13.76 11.25
C ASP A 195 -26.11 -13.47 10.67
N GLU A 196 -25.22 -12.98 11.53
CA GLU A 196 -23.85 -12.60 11.19
C GLU A 196 -22.95 -13.09 12.32
N VAL A 197 -21.83 -13.71 11.97
CA VAL A 197 -20.83 -14.18 12.94
C VAL A 197 -19.65 -13.22 12.89
N LEU A 198 -19.73 -12.17 13.70
CA LEU A 198 -18.70 -11.13 13.77
C LEU A 198 -17.76 -11.41 14.93
N TRP A 199 -16.46 -11.45 14.67
CA TRP A 199 -15.46 -11.76 15.69
C TRP A 199 -14.32 -10.75 15.62
N ASN A 200 -13.96 -10.17 16.77
CA ASN A 200 -12.80 -9.30 16.96
C ASN A 200 -12.24 -9.58 18.36
N ASP A 201 -11.23 -10.46 18.45
CA ASP A 201 -10.53 -10.84 19.69
C ASP A 201 -11.43 -11.10 20.91
N ALA A 202 -12.58 -11.74 20.68
CA ALA A 202 -13.57 -12.01 21.71
C ALA A 202 -13.68 -13.52 22.05
N TYR A 203 -14.14 -13.83 23.26
CA TYR A 203 -14.37 -15.21 23.70
C TYR A 203 -15.45 -15.93 22.87
N LYS A 204 -16.58 -15.24 22.60
CA LYS A 204 -17.66 -15.67 21.71
C LYS A 204 -17.85 -14.64 20.60
N PRO A 205 -18.18 -15.05 19.36
CA PRO A 205 -18.54 -14.12 18.30
C PRO A 205 -19.82 -13.35 18.66
N TRP A 206 -19.91 -12.11 18.18
CA TRP A 206 -21.16 -11.36 18.21
C TRP A 206 -22.14 -11.97 17.20
N ARG A 207 -23.36 -12.25 17.64
CA ARG A 207 -24.45 -12.85 16.86
C ARG A 207 -25.79 -12.24 17.25
N ARG A 208 -26.82 -12.43 16.42
CA ARG A 208 -28.18 -11.95 16.73
C ARG A 208 -28.77 -12.68 17.93
N SER A 209 -29.54 -11.96 18.74
CA SER A 209 -30.16 -12.52 19.95
C SER A 209 -31.13 -13.69 19.62
N PRO A 210 -30.89 -14.90 20.17
CA PRO A 210 -31.79 -16.04 19.99
C PRO A 210 -33.16 -15.77 20.63
N LEU A 211 -33.18 -15.13 21.80
CA LEU A 211 -34.41 -14.75 22.52
C LEU A 211 -35.32 -13.85 21.69
N TRP A 212 -34.75 -12.92 20.92
CA TRP A 212 -35.51 -12.05 20.03
C TRP A 212 -36.17 -12.83 18.88
N LEU A 213 -35.51 -13.88 18.39
CA LEU A 213 -36.08 -14.77 17.38
C LEU A 213 -37.29 -15.52 17.95
N ILE A 214 -37.17 -16.06 19.16
CA ILE A 214 -38.26 -16.74 19.89
C ILE A 214 -39.48 -15.83 19.99
N LEU A 215 -39.32 -14.66 20.60
CA LEU A 215 -40.42 -13.69 20.77
C LEU A 215 -41.13 -13.36 19.46
N LYS A 216 -40.36 -13.10 18.38
CA LYS A 216 -40.95 -12.81 17.06
C LYS A 216 -41.66 -14.00 16.43
N ILE A 217 -41.18 -15.23 16.64
CA ILE A 217 -41.84 -16.43 16.09
C ILE A 217 -43.12 -16.69 16.88
N THR A 218 -43.04 -16.70 18.22
CA THR A 218 -44.18 -16.89 19.10
C THR A 218 -45.29 -15.89 18.78
N MET A 219 -44.99 -14.59 18.76
CA MET A 219 -46.01 -13.57 18.45
C MET A 219 -46.58 -13.70 17.03
N GLN A 220 -45.72 -13.95 16.02
CA GLN A 220 -46.19 -14.01 14.63
C GLN A 220 -47.08 -15.22 14.36
N THR A 221 -46.76 -16.37 14.97
CA THR A 221 -47.54 -17.60 14.83
C THR A 221 -48.82 -17.55 15.67
N SER A 222 -48.79 -16.95 16.87
CA SER A 222 -49.98 -16.73 17.71
C SER A 222 -51.00 -15.75 17.11
N LEU A 223 -50.53 -14.73 16.39
CA LEU A 223 -51.36 -13.58 15.95
C LEU A 223 -51.55 -13.52 14.42
N ARG A 224 -51.38 -14.66 13.74
CA ARG A 224 -51.34 -14.74 12.27
C ARG A 224 -52.66 -14.32 11.61
N VAL A 225 -53.79 -14.69 12.22
CA VAL A 225 -55.14 -14.52 11.65
C VAL A 225 -55.55 -13.05 11.49
N THR A 226 -54.98 -12.15 12.28
CA THR A 226 -55.46 -10.76 12.41
C THR A 226 -54.47 -9.70 11.88
N ASN A 227 -53.35 -10.12 11.26
CA ASN A 227 -52.20 -9.27 10.91
C ASN A 227 -51.64 -8.44 12.10
N LEU A 228 -52.11 -8.69 13.32
CA LEU A 228 -51.85 -7.89 14.52
C LEU A 228 -50.37 -7.83 14.86
N TYR A 229 -49.63 -8.93 14.65
CA TYR A 229 -48.18 -8.95 14.79
C TYR A 229 -47.48 -7.89 13.92
N LYS A 230 -47.90 -7.71 12.67
CA LYS A 230 -47.22 -6.75 11.77
C LYS A 230 -47.51 -5.30 12.20
N TYR A 231 -48.75 -5.00 12.61
CA TYR A 231 -49.13 -3.70 13.15
C TYR A 231 -48.37 -3.40 14.45
N PHE A 232 -48.30 -4.37 15.37
CA PHE A 232 -47.51 -4.23 16.58
C PHE A 232 -46.02 -4.02 16.29
N MET A 233 -45.42 -4.83 15.41
CA MET A 233 -44.01 -4.65 15.06
C MET A 233 -43.75 -3.25 14.47
N LEU A 234 -44.70 -2.68 13.73
CA LEU A 234 -44.58 -1.31 13.23
C LEU A 234 -44.70 -0.30 14.37
N HIS A 235 -45.68 -0.45 15.26
CA HIS A 235 -45.84 0.35 16.47
C HIS A 235 -44.56 0.32 17.35
N PHE A 236 -44.00 -0.87 17.59
CA PHE A 236 -42.76 -1.05 18.35
C PHE A 236 -41.56 -0.31 17.73
N HIS A 237 -41.39 -0.32 16.39
CA HIS A 237 -40.31 0.44 15.76
C HIS A 237 -40.53 1.95 15.84
N ALA A 238 -41.78 2.43 15.74
CA ALA A 238 -42.08 3.85 15.94
C ALA A 238 -41.88 4.29 17.39
N TYR A 239 -42.25 3.43 18.35
CA TYR A 239 -42.00 3.65 19.78
C TYR A 239 -40.49 3.70 20.08
N LEU A 240 -39.70 2.83 19.46
CA LEU A 240 -38.24 2.87 19.55
C LEU A 240 -37.66 4.14 18.90
N LEU A 241 -38.17 4.56 17.74
CA LEU A 241 -37.74 5.78 17.06
C LEU A 241 -37.92 7.02 17.95
N LEU A 242 -39.09 7.18 18.59
CA LEU A 242 -39.36 8.26 19.53
C LEU A 242 -38.46 8.23 20.77
N ASN A 243 -38.11 7.05 21.27
CA ASN A 243 -37.15 6.95 22.37
C ASN A 243 -35.73 7.36 21.92
N CYS A 244 -35.35 7.11 20.67
CA CYS A 244 -34.08 7.54 20.11
C CYS A 244 -34.02 9.06 19.85
N THR A 245 -35.12 9.69 19.42
CA THR A 245 -35.17 11.15 19.26
C THR A 245 -34.98 11.86 20.59
N ARG A 246 -35.61 11.36 21.66
CA ARG A 246 -35.48 11.88 23.04
C ARG A 246 -34.10 11.68 23.67
N ARG A 247 -33.28 10.78 23.13
CA ARG A 247 -31.91 10.49 23.60
C ARG A 247 -30.84 11.04 22.67
N GLU A 248 -31.20 12.00 21.82
CA GLU A 248 -30.29 12.77 20.96
C GLU A 248 -29.40 11.93 20.01
N PHE A 249 -29.93 10.83 19.48
CA PHE A 249 -29.17 10.00 18.53
C PHE A 249 -28.67 10.80 17.29
N PRO A 250 -27.57 10.37 16.66
CA PRO A 250 -27.04 10.97 15.43
C PRO A 250 -28.07 11.05 14.29
N SER A 251 -27.99 12.10 13.46
CA SER A 251 -28.99 12.43 12.44
C SER A 251 -29.11 11.35 11.35
N GLU A 252 -28.00 10.71 10.98
CA GLU A 252 -27.94 9.63 9.99
C GLU A 252 -28.66 8.35 10.45
N LEU A 253 -28.56 8.03 11.76
CA LEU A 253 -29.27 6.92 12.36
C LEU A 253 -30.77 7.21 12.45
N LEU A 254 -31.15 8.41 12.89
CA LEU A 254 -32.54 8.86 12.94
C LEU A 254 -33.20 8.84 11.55
N TYR A 255 -32.50 9.34 10.52
CA TYR A 255 -32.95 9.27 9.14
C TYR A 255 -33.18 7.83 8.69
N THR A 256 -32.21 6.93 8.94
CA THR A 256 -32.31 5.52 8.56
C THR A 256 -33.48 4.82 9.25
N MET A 257 -33.68 5.08 10.55
CA MET A 257 -34.79 4.52 11.33
C MET A 257 -36.14 5.04 10.81
N ARG A 258 -36.27 6.35 10.59
CA ARG A 258 -37.46 6.97 9.99
C ARG A 258 -37.82 6.35 8.65
N VAL A 259 -36.86 6.26 7.72
CA VAL A 259 -37.08 5.65 6.39
C VAL A 259 -37.49 4.18 6.51
N LYS A 260 -36.88 3.40 7.41
CA LYS A 260 -37.25 1.98 7.63
C LYS A 260 -38.67 1.83 8.18
N VAL A 261 -39.08 2.71 9.09
CA VAL A 261 -40.44 2.72 9.65
C VAL A 261 -41.47 3.10 8.58
N VAL A 262 -41.24 4.18 7.83
CA VAL A 262 -42.14 4.64 6.75
C VAL A 262 -42.25 3.60 5.63
N ARG A 263 -41.14 2.97 5.22
CA ARG A 263 -41.16 1.88 4.22
C ARG A 263 -41.92 0.64 4.70
N ARG A 264 -41.96 0.36 6.01
CA ARG A 264 -42.76 -0.74 6.56
C ARG A 264 -44.24 -0.39 6.56
N LEU A 265 -44.57 0.86 6.88
CA LEU A 265 -45.94 1.37 6.78
C LEU A 265 -46.46 1.27 5.35
N SER A 266 -45.69 1.69 4.34
CA SER A 266 -46.10 1.60 2.93
C SER A 266 -46.31 0.16 2.46
N LYS A 267 -45.49 -0.80 2.93
CA LYS A 267 -45.63 -2.23 2.63
C LYS A 267 -46.88 -2.88 3.26
N LEU A 268 -47.43 -2.28 4.31
CA LEU A 268 -48.62 -2.81 5.01
C LEU A 268 -49.93 -2.43 4.30
N GLY A 269 -49.92 -1.44 3.41
CA GLY A 269 -51.10 -0.99 2.67
C GLY A 269 -52.15 -0.28 3.53
N SER A 270 -53.28 0.10 2.93
CA SER A 270 -54.37 0.88 3.55
C SER A 270 -55.34 0.06 4.41
N ALA A 271 -55.06 -1.21 4.70
CA ALA A 271 -55.96 -2.05 5.50
C ALA A 271 -55.80 -1.78 7.00
N GLY A 272 -56.86 -1.27 7.64
CA GLY A 272 -57.14 -1.29 9.09
C GLY A 272 -56.03 -0.77 10.02
N SER A 273 -55.94 0.55 10.19
CA SER A 273 -55.00 1.18 11.14
C SER A 273 -55.61 1.25 12.55
N TYR A 274 -55.18 0.39 13.48
CA TYR A 274 -55.47 0.49 14.93
C TYR A 274 -54.76 1.68 15.58
N GLY A 275 -54.93 2.90 15.05
CA GLY A 275 -54.17 4.09 15.47
C GLY A 275 -52.65 4.04 15.14
N VAL A 276 -52.21 2.97 14.46
CA VAL A 276 -50.79 2.72 14.17
C VAL A 276 -50.27 3.69 13.11
N TYR A 277 -51.10 4.00 12.11
CA TYR A 277 -50.75 4.97 11.08
C TYR A 277 -50.44 6.33 11.71
N GLU A 278 -51.35 6.85 12.53
CA GLU A 278 -51.25 8.14 13.19
C GLU A 278 -50.02 8.20 14.10
N PHE A 279 -49.80 7.17 14.91
CA PHE A 279 -48.63 7.09 15.78
C PHE A 279 -47.31 7.05 15.00
N VAL A 280 -47.25 6.24 13.93
CA VAL A 280 -46.07 6.11 13.09
C VAL A 280 -45.79 7.40 12.30
N HIS A 281 -46.85 8.03 11.78
CA HIS A 281 -46.77 9.28 11.05
C HIS A 281 -46.26 10.41 11.96
N GLY A 282 -46.82 10.53 13.17
CA GLY A 282 -46.35 11.48 14.18
C GLY A 282 -44.89 11.27 14.54
N ALA A 283 -44.46 10.03 14.80
CA ALA A 283 -43.06 9.72 15.08
C ALA A 283 -42.12 10.09 13.91
N ALA A 284 -42.55 9.86 12.67
CA ALA A 284 -41.77 10.20 11.48
C ALA A 284 -41.70 11.71 11.22
N GLN A 285 -42.76 12.48 11.53
CA GLN A 285 -42.77 13.93 11.43
C GLN A 285 -41.89 14.58 12.50
N GLU A 286 -42.00 14.14 13.75
CA GLU A 286 -41.17 14.63 14.86
C GLU A 286 -39.68 14.41 14.56
N THR A 287 -39.33 13.23 14.05
CA THR A 287 -37.95 12.93 13.65
C THR A 287 -37.47 13.84 12.51
N GLU A 288 -38.31 14.14 11.52
CA GLU A 288 -37.95 15.03 10.41
C GLU A 288 -37.70 16.45 10.89
N ALA A 289 -38.56 16.97 11.77
CA ALA A 289 -38.39 18.31 12.33
C ALA A 289 -37.05 18.47 13.04
N ILE A 290 -36.61 17.44 13.78
CA ILE A 290 -35.30 17.40 14.45
C ILE A 290 -34.16 17.42 13.43
N ILE A 291 -34.24 16.59 12.38
CA ILE A 291 -33.20 16.51 11.35
C ILE A 291 -33.07 17.84 10.60
N GLN A 292 -34.20 18.43 10.18
CA GLN A 292 -34.23 19.70 9.46
C GLN A 292 -33.67 20.85 10.31
N LYS A 293 -34.02 20.89 11.61
CA LYS A 293 -33.48 21.89 12.55
C LYS A 293 -31.95 21.81 12.64
N ARG A 294 -31.40 20.60 12.72
CA ARG A 294 -29.94 20.38 12.75
C ARG A 294 -29.27 20.81 11.43
N TRP A 295 -29.93 20.58 10.29
CA TRP A 295 -29.42 20.96 8.97
C TRP A 295 -29.37 22.47 8.77
N SER A 296 -30.44 23.20 9.12
CA SER A 296 -30.47 24.66 9.01
C SER A 296 -29.37 25.34 9.83
N ALA A 297 -29.14 24.88 11.07
CA ALA A 297 -28.06 25.39 11.91
C ALA A 297 -26.66 25.20 11.30
N PHE A 298 -26.46 24.12 10.54
CA PHE A 298 -25.22 23.89 9.80
C PHE A 298 -25.06 24.86 8.62
N GLN A 299 -26.13 25.11 7.86
CA GLN A 299 -26.10 26.04 6.72
C GLN A 299 -25.80 27.48 7.16
N ASP A 300 -26.41 27.92 8.27
CA ASP A 300 -26.19 29.27 8.80
C ASP A 300 -24.73 29.50 9.18
N ALA A 301 -24.06 28.49 9.75
CA ALA A 301 -22.65 28.56 10.14
C ALA A 301 -21.66 28.68 8.96
N VAL A 302 -22.06 28.27 7.75
CA VAL A 302 -21.19 28.22 6.55
C VAL A 302 -21.40 29.43 5.62
N SER A 303 -22.42 30.25 5.85
CA SER A 303 -22.87 31.32 4.93
C SER A 303 -22.03 32.62 4.91
N VAL A 304 -20.90 32.68 5.63
CA VAL A 304 -20.04 33.89 5.70
C VAL A 304 -18.97 33.87 4.60
N CYS A 305 -19.31 34.30 3.39
CA CYS A 305 -18.34 34.66 2.34
C CYS A 305 -18.75 35.99 1.69
N LEU A 306 -17.80 36.91 1.50
CA LEU A 306 -18.06 38.25 0.93
C LEU A 306 -18.41 38.17 -0.58
N PRO A 307 -19.32 39.01 -1.10
CA PRO A 307 -19.74 38.98 -2.51
C PRO A 307 -18.74 39.71 -3.44
N TRP A 308 -18.33 39.04 -4.51
CA TRP A 308 -17.51 39.55 -5.62
C TRP A 308 -18.32 40.47 -6.55
N ARG A 309 -17.83 41.68 -6.84
CA ARG A 309 -18.51 42.71 -7.68
C ARG A 309 -17.59 43.27 -8.79
N PRO A 310 -17.47 42.58 -9.94
CA PRO A 310 -16.56 42.97 -11.02
C PRO A 310 -17.02 44.20 -11.84
N GLU A 311 -18.25 44.67 -11.62
CA GLU A 311 -18.85 45.79 -12.36
C GLU A 311 -18.32 47.17 -11.91
N GLU A 312 -17.60 47.22 -10.78
CA GLU A 312 -17.09 48.46 -10.17
C GLU A 312 -15.61 48.77 -10.52
N LEU A 313 -14.96 47.97 -11.39
CA LEU A 313 -13.54 48.12 -11.77
C LEU A 313 -13.34 49.08 -12.96
N ASP A 314 -12.45 50.07 -12.83
CA ASP A 314 -11.98 50.97 -13.90
C ASP A 314 -10.51 50.68 -14.23
N SER A 315 -10.28 49.89 -15.27
CA SER A 315 -8.93 49.46 -15.68
C SER A 315 -7.93 50.59 -15.92
N ALA A 316 -8.35 51.80 -16.34
CA ALA A 316 -7.42 52.88 -16.65
C ALA A 316 -6.99 53.63 -15.39
N ALA A 317 -7.90 53.84 -14.44
CA ALA A 317 -7.60 54.45 -13.15
C ALA A 317 -6.95 53.45 -12.19
N ASP A 318 -7.44 52.21 -12.15
CA ASP A 318 -7.02 51.17 -11.20
C ASP A 318 -5.66 50.54 -11.53
N THR A 319 -5.10 50.81 -12.73
CA THR A 319 -3.74 50.38 -13.12
C THR A 319 -2.71 51.52 -13.15
N ALA A 320 -3.12 52.76 -12.88
CA ALA A 320 -2.23 53.92 -12.83
C ALA A 320 -1.76 54.16 -11.39
N ILE A 321 -0.45 54.00 -11.13
CA ILE A 321 0.14 54.27 -9.81
C ILE A 321 0.99 55.54 -9.85
N THR A 322 0.60 56.57 -9.10
CA THR A 322 1.35 57.83 -8.99
C THR A 322 2.36 57.72 -7.86
N LEU A 323 3.64 57.61 -8.21
CA LEU A 323 4.75 57.45 -7.27
C LEU A 323 5.27 58.81 -6.75
N GLU A 324 4.38 59.64 -6.21
CA GLU A 324 4.65 61.05 -5.87
C GLU A 324 5.78 61.22 -4.84
N ASN A 325 5.93 60.25 -3.93
CA ASN A 325 6.95 60.26 -2.88
C ASN A 325 8.22 59.47 -3.23
N SER A 326 8.28 58.86 -4.41
CA SER A 326 9.39 57.99 -4.81
C SER A 326 10.55 58.76 -5.42
N ARG A 327 10.36 60.03 -5.80
CA ARG A 327 11.38 60.82 -6.52
C ARG A 327 12.70 60.90 -5.75
N GLN A 328 12.68 61.27 -4.47
CA GLN A 328 13.90 61.32 -3.66
C GLN A 328 14.56 59.94 -3.51
N TYR A 329 13.77 58.88 -3.37
CA TYR A 329 14.29 57.51 -3.31
C TYR A 329 14.95 57.09 -4.62
N LEU A 330 14.31 57.36 -5.77
CA LEU A 330 14.81 57.05 -7.10
C LEU A 330 16.05 57.88 -7.44
N GLU A 331 16.05 59.18 -7.14
CA GLU A 331 17.24 60.05 -7.30
C GLU A 331 18.41 59.59 -6.40
N ARG A 332 18.13 59.14 -5.17
CA ARG A 332 19.14 58.58 -4.26
C ARG A 332 19.69 57.25 -4.78
N MET A 333 18.83 56.34 -5.26
CA MET A 333 19.21 55.08 -5.88
C MET A 333 20.05 55.27 -7.15
N LEU A 334 19.67 56.22 -8.01
CA LEU A 334 20.41 56.54 -9.23
C LEU A 334 21.77 57.19 -8.93
N ARG A 335 21.87 58.03 -7.89
CA ARG A 335 23.15 58.64 -7.43
C ARG A 335 24.07 57.65 -6.69
N LEU A 336 23.51 56.60 -6.08
CA LEU A 336 24.27 55.56 -5.36
C LEU A 336 25.07 54.63 -6.29
N THR A 337 24.77 54.59 -7.59
CA THR A 337 25.49 53.77 -8.59
C THR A 337 26.99 54.09 -8.71
N SER A 338 27.43 55.27 -8.27
CA SER A 338 28.82 55.72 -8.41
C SER A 338 29.72 55.51 -7.19
N HIS A 339 29.20 54.95 -6.08
CA HIS A 339 30.00 54.72 -4.87
C HIS A 339 30.04 53.24 -4.52
N SER A 340 31.25 52.66 -4.60
CA SER A 340 31.66 51.35 -4.12
C SER A 340 30.58 50.59 -3.33
N HIS A 341 29.80 49.76 -4.02
CA HIS A 341 28.98 48.77 -3.33
C HIS A 341 29.89 47.99 -2.39
N SER A 342 29.60 47.97 -1.09
CA SER A 342 30.29 47.06 -0.19
C SER A 342 30.02 45.66 -0.73
N ARG A 343 31.09 44.99 -1.17
CA ARG A 343 31.02 43.65 -1.75
C ARG A 343 30.34 42.72 -0.76
N ARG A 344 29.07 42.40 -0.99
CA ARG A 344 28.44 41.28 -0.30
C ARG A 344 29.06 40.03 -0.90
N ARG A 345 29.99 39.43 -0.17
CA ARG A 345 30.66 38.20 -0.59
C ARG A 345 29.61 37.10 -0.73
N PHE A 346 29.46 36.55 -1.94
CA PHE A 346 28.62 35.39 -2.17
C PHE A 346 29.18 34.22 -1.37
N THR A 347 28.40 33.74 -0.39
CA THR A 347 28.78 32.67 0.52
C THR A 347 27.67 31.63 0.52
N PRO A 348 27.60 30.79 -0.54
CA PRO A 348 26.59 29.74 -0.57
C PRO A 348 26.84 28.76 0.56
N SER A 349 25.77 28.32 1.22
CA SER A 349 25.82 27.40 2.36
C SER A 349 25.40 25.99 1.91
N HIS A 350 26.14 25.40 0.98
CA HIS A 350 25.88 24.01 0.57
C HIS A 350 26.41 23.04 1.64
N GLY A 351 25.65 21.98 1.91
CA GLY A 351 26.11 20.87 2.76
C GLY A 351 27.31 20.15 2.15
N SER A 352 28.03 19.37 2.96
CA SER A 352 29.14 18.54 2.46
C SER A 352 28.62 17.53 1.43
N ARG A 353 29.11 17.63 0.19
CA ARG A 353 28.79 16.70 -0.89
C ARG A 353 29.41 15.32 -0.61
N LEU A 354 28.74 14.25 -1.04
CA LEU A 354 29.25 12.87 -0.97
C LEU A 354 30.03 12.51 -2.24
N ASN A 355 30.85 13.44 -2.74
CA ASN A 355 31.63 13.21 -3.95
C ASN A 355 32.89 12.38 -3.64
N ASN A 356 33.24 11.49 -4.58
CA ASN A 356 34.50 10.76 -4.55
C ASN A 356 34.71 9.92 -3.26
N VAL A 357 33.65 9.24 -2.81
CA VAL A 357 33.68 8.46 -1.57
C VAL A 357 34.20 7.05 -1.87
N HIS A 358 35.39 6.73 -1.36
CA HIS A 358 35.98 5.40 -1.48
C HIS A 358 35.53 4.41 -0.39
N ASP A 359 35.07 4.92 0.75
CA ASP A 359 34.62 4.10 1.88
C ASP A 359 33.09 4.15 2.00
N PHE A 360 32.45 3.04 1.65
CA PHE A 360 31.00 2.94 1.61
C PHE A 360 30.34 3.02 2.98
N THR A 361 31.09 2.85 4.08
CA THR A 361 30.55 3.07 5.43
C THR A 361 30.06 4.51 5.63
N GLN A 362 30.54 5.46 4.83
CA GLN A 362 30.12 6.86 4.87
C GLN A 362 28.70 7.09 4.33
N PHE A 363 28.12 6.15 3.56
CA PHE A 363 26.74 6.21 3.08
C PHE A 363 25.72 5.64 4.08
N THR A 364 26.19 4.88 5.08
CA THR A 364 25.33 4.19 6.05
C THR A 364 24.79 5.13 7.13
N LYS A 365 23.91 4.59 8.01
CA LYS A 365 23.32 5.32 9.16
C LYS A 365 22.53 6.57 8.75
N GLY A 366 21.81 6.48 7.63
CA GLY A 366 20.96 7.56 7.13
C GLY A 366 21.71 8.73 6.47
N LYS A 367 23.03 8.63 6.27
CA LYS A 367 23.81 9.73 5.67
C LYS A 367 23.51 9.94 4.20
N LEU A 368 23.31 8.87 3.43
CA LEU A 368 22.87 8.98 2.04
C LEU A 368 21.47 9.58 1.98
N ALA A 369 20.54 9.07 2.80
CA ALA A 369 19.18 9.61 2.90
C ALA A 369 19.19 11.12 3.25
N GLN A 370 20.03 11.55 4.20
CA GLN A 370 20.17 12.97 4.55
C GLN A 370 20.73 13.81 3.40
N ALA A 371 21.71 13.29 2.66
CA ALA A 371 22.25 13.97 1.49
C ALA A 371 21.19 14.11 0.38
N VAL A 372 20.36 13.08 0.19
CA VAL A 372 19.22 13.10 -0.74
C VAL A 372 18.21 14.18 -0.34
N ILE A 373 17.87 14.32 0.95
CA ILE A 373 16.96 15.39 1.42
C ILE A 373 17.46 16.80 1.06
N HIS A 374 18.77 17.04 1.13
CA HIS A 374 19.35 18.35 0.83
C HIS A 374 19.55 18.61 -0.67
N ASN A 375 19.93 17.59 -1.44
CA ASN A 375 20.19 17.72 -2.88
C ASN A 375 19.99 16.37 -3.59
N GLN A 376 18.72 16.01 -3.84
CA GLN A 376 18.31 14.70 -4.33
C GLN A 376 19.11 14.23 -5.57
N ARG A 377 19.10 15.03 -6.64
CA ARG A 377 19.75 14.69 -7.92
C ARG A 377 21.26 14.48 -7.78
N VAL A 378 21.95 15.43 -7.15
CA VAL A 378 23.42 15.38 -7.03
C VAL A 378 23.85 14.26 -6.09
N ALA A 379 23.15 14.05 -4.96
CA ALA A 379 23.49 13.00 -4.00
C ALA A 379 23.36 11.60 -4.60
N LEU A 380 22.29 11.35 -5.37
CA LEU A 380 22.11 10.06 -6.05
C LEU A 380 23.15 9.85 -7.15
N ALA A 381 23.43 10.88 -7.97
CA ALA A 381 24.45 10.79 -9.02
C ALA A 381 25.87 10.60 -8.44
N ASP A 382 26.19 11.23 -7.30
CA ASP A 382 27.46 11.02 -6.59
C ASP A 382 27.61 9.58 -6.08
N PHE A 383 26.51 9.01 -5.57
CA PHE A 383 26.47 7.62 -5.12
C PHE A 383 26.64 6.65 -6.29
N GLU A 384 25.90 6.84 -7.39
CA GLU A 384 26.03 6.06 -8.63
C GLU A 384 27.47 6.08 -9.17
N PHE A 385 28.10 7.26 -9.20
CA PHE A 385 29.49 7.41 -9.60
C PHE A 385 30.45 6.66 -8.67
N SER A 386 30.23 6.74 -7.35
CA SER A 386 31.06 6.05 -6.36
C SER A 386 30.93 4.53 -6.48
N VAL A 387 29.73 4.01 -6.74
CA VAL A 387 29.49 2.59 -7.05
C VAL A 387 30.25 2.17 -8.30
N GLU A 388 30.13 2.93 -9.39
CA GLU A 388 30.80 2.62 -10.65
C GLU A 388 32.34 2.56 -10.51
N LYS A 389 32.93 3.52 -9.79
CA LYS A 389 34.39 3.67 -9.73
C LYS A 389 35.04 2.85 -8.63
N TYR A 390 34.44 2.78 -7.45
CA TYR A 390 35.15 2.36 -6.23
C TYR A 390 34.59 1.11 -5.55
N LEU A 391 33.40 0.63 -5.92
CA LEU A 391 32.79 -0.52 -5.26
C LEU A 391 33.69 -1.77 -5.32
N LYS A 392 34.23 -2.08 -6.50
CA LYS A 392 35.10 -3.25 -6.69
C LYS A 392 36.35 -3.17 -5.82
N ASP A 393 37.01 -2.02 -5.83
CA ASP A 393 38.24 -1.81 -5.06
C ASP A 393 37.96 -1.84 -3.55
N TRP A 394 36.83 -1.29 -3.11
CA TRP A 394 36.41 -1.32 -1.71
C TRP A 394 36.21 -2.76 -1.21
N ILE A 395 35.52 -3.62 -1.97
CA ILE A 395 35.27 -5.02 -1.59
C ILE A 395 36.57 -5.83 -1.50
N THR A 396 37.53 -5.57 -2.38
CA THR A 396 38.83 -6.28 -2.38
C THR A 396 39.87 -5.65 -1.45
N GLY A 397 39.61 -4.45 -0.94
CA GLY A 397 40.56 -3.63 -0.22
C GLY A 397 40.54 -3.86 1.30
N PRO A 398 41.54 -3.33 2.03
CA PRO A 398 41.64 -3.45 3.49
C PRO A 398 40.54 -2.68 4.25
N LEU A 399 39.78 -1.84 3.55
CA LEU A 399 38.64 -1.10 4.11
C LEU A 399 37.38 -1.97 4.24
N CYS A 400 37.32 -3.10 3.53
CA CYS A 400 36.24 -4.08 3.66
C CYS A 400 36.35 -4.79 5.02
N LYS A 401 35.39 -4.52 5.90
CA LYS A 401 35.31 -5.10 7.25
C LYS A 401 34.28 -6.23 7.30
N ASP A 402 34.21 -6.90 8.44
CA ASP A 402 33.26 -8.01 8.66
C ASP A 402 31.79 -7.61 8.50
N ASP A 403 31.46 -6.34 8.72
CA ASP A 403 30.13 -5.74 8.57
C ASP A 403 29.82 -5.28 7.13
N ALA A 404 30.70 -5.53 6.15
CA ALA A 404 30.49 -5.11 4.76
C ALA A 404 29.14 -5.53 4.13
N PRO A 405 28.60 -6.75 4.37
CA PRO A 405 27.25 -7.11 3.90
C PRO A 405 26.15 -6.16 4.41
N LEU A 406 26.21 -5.76 5.68
CA LEU A 406 25.27 -4.80 6.28
C LEU A 406 25.41 -3.41 5.66
N VAL A 407 26.65 -2.97 5.40
CA VAL A 407 26.94 -1.68 4.75
C VAL A 407 26.32 -1.65 3.36
N ILE A 408 26.53 -2.68 2.55
CA ILE A 408 25.99 -2.77 1.20
C ILE A 408 24.46 -2.83 1.21
N ALA A 409 23.86 -3.63 2.08
CA ALA A 409 22.41 -3.69 2.22
C ALA A 409 21.80 -2.32 2.60
N SER A 410 22.40 -1.62 3.56
CA SER A 410 21.98 -0.27 3.95
C SER A 410 22.16 0.76 2.81
N CYS A 411 23.16 0.58 1.95
CA CYS A 411 23.33 1.41 0.76
C CYS A 411 22.22 1.15 -0.28
N ILE A 412 21.87 -0.11 -0.53
CA ILE A 412 20.78 -0.49 -1.44
C ILE A 412 19.45 0.11 -0.95
N GLU A 413 19.12 -0.06 0.34
CA GLU A 413 17.89 0.44 0.93
C GLU A 413 17.75 1.97 0.81
N GLN A 414 18.78 2.71 1.23
CA GLN A 414 18.78 4.18 1.18
C GLN A 414 18.77 4.71 -0.25
N TYR A 415 19.53 4.08 -1.16
CA TYR A 415 19.56 4.48 -2.56
C TYR A 415 18.24 4.20 -3.26
N TYR A 416 17.68 3.00 -3.09
CA TYR A 416 16.40 2.63 -3.69
C TYR A 416 15.27 3.57 -3.25
N ALA A 417 15.16 3.88 -1.94
CA ALA A 417 14.15 4.80 -1.45
C ALA A 417 14.27 6.19 -2.10
N GLY A 418 15.47 6.78 -2.12
CA GLY A 418 15.68 8.11 -2.73
C GLY A 418 15.53 8.12 -4.25
N ALA A 419 15.99 7.07 -4.94
CA ALA A 419 15.94 6.93 -6.38
C ALA A 419 14.51 6.68 -6.88
N ASN A 420 13.76 5.78 -6.23
CA ASN A 420 12.38 5.48 -6.58
C ASN A 420 11.48 6.73 -6.48
N ASP A 421 11.68 7.55 -5.44
CA ASP A 421 10.93 8.79 -5.24
C ASP A 421 11.25 9.86 -6.32
N LEU A 422 12.52 9.99 -6.71
CA LEU A 422 12.94 11.01 -7.68
C LEU A 422 12.71 10.60 -9.14
N TYR A 423 13.03 9.34 -9.50
CA TYR A 423 13.04 8.89 -10.89
C TYR A 423 11.65 8.57 -11.40
N GLY A 424 10.74 8.12 -10.53
CA GLY A 424 9.34 7.87 -10.87
C GLY A 424 9.19 7.01 -12.13
N THR A 425 8.63 7.61 -13.19
CA THR A 425 8.37 6.93 -14.48
C THR A 425 9.50 7.08 -15.51
N ASN A 426 10.61 7.73 -15.16
CA ASN A 426 11.73 7.92 -16.08
C ASN A 426 12.50 6.60 -16.29
N ALA A 427 12.32 6.01 -17.47
CA ALA A 427 12.92 4.73 -17.84
C ALA A 427 14.45 4.73 -17.93
N GLU A 428 15.06 5.85 -18.30
CA GLU A 428 16.53 5.99 -18.41
C GLU A 428 17.15 5.98 -17.01
N ASP A 429 16.58 6.78 -16.12
CA ASP A 429 17.02 6.93 -14.73
C ASP A 429 16.80 5.63 -13.93
N ASN A 430 15.64 5.00 -14.09
CA ASN A 430 15.37 3.68 -13.52
C ASN A 430 16.34 2.62 -14.04
N SER A 431 16.79 2.72 -15.30
CA SER A 431 17.78 1.78 -15.85
C SER A 431 19.14 1.88 -15.16
N ILE A 432 19.58 3.10 -14.83
CA ILE A 432 20.81 3.35 -14.05
C ILE A 432 20.63 2.91 -12.59
N MET A 433 19.45 3.15 -12.00
CA MET A 433 19.11 2.67 -10.67
C MET A 433 19.25 1.16 -10.55
N ILE A 434 18.61 0.43 -11.45
CA ILE A 434 18.64 -1.04 -11.45
C ILE A 434 20.07 -1.54 -11.68
N LEU A 435 20.83 -0.94 -12.60
CA LEU A 435 22.22 -1.31 -12.83
C LEU A 435 23.08 -1.13 -11.57
N THR A 436 22.90 -0.03 -10.86
CA THR A 436 23.64 0.31 -9.63
C THR A 436 23.26 -0.61 -8.47
N ILE A 437 21.98 -0.90 -8.29
CA ILE A 437 21.49 -1.87 -7.29
C ILE A 437 22.06 -3.26 -7.59
N MET A 438 22.15 -3.64 -8.86
CA MET A 438 22.68 -4.95 -9.24
C MET A 438 24.19 -5.08 -9.06
N ASP A 439 24.97 -4.02 -9.26
CA ASP A 439 26.39 -4.00 -8.87
C ASP A 439 26.56 -4.21 -7.35
N LEU A 440 25.74 -3.52 -6.54
CA LEU A 440 25.72 -3.69 -5.09
C LEU A 440 25.26 -5.10 -4.68
N TRP A 441 24.26 -5.66 -5.36
CA TRP A 441 23.79 -7.02 -5.09
C TRP A 441 24.86 -8.07 -5.42
N VAL A 442 25.60 -7.93 -6.53
CA VAL A 442 26.73 -8.82 -6.86
C VAL A 442 27.81 -8.76 -5.77
N ALA A 443 28.09 -7.57 -5.24
CA ALA A 443 28.98 -7.40 -4.09
C ALA A 443 28.47 -8.14 -2.85
N LEU A 444 27.19 -7.99 -2.53
CA LEU A 444 26.55 -8.65 -1.38
C LEU A 444 26.53 -10.19 -1.53
N ASP A 445 26.20 -10.71 -2.72
CA ASP A 445 26.20 -12.15 -3.01
C ASP A 445 27.61 -12.73 -2.86
N THR A 446 28.62 -12.03 -3.40
CA THR A 446 30.03 -12.46 -3.29
C THR A 446 30.49 -12.53 -1.83
N LEU A 447 30.21 -11.50 -1.03
CA LEU A 447 30.58 -11.45 0.38
C LEU A 447 29.83 -12.50 1.21
N THR A 448 28.54 -12.71 0.91
CA THR A 448 27.73 -13.73 1.60
C THR A 448 28.22 -15.13 1.27
N ILE A 449 28.60 -15.43 0.03
CA ILE A 449 29.15 -16.73 -0.37
C ILE A 449 30.50 -17.01 0.32
N GLN A 450 31.34 -16.00 0.50
CA GLN A 450 32.61 -16.16 1.24
C GLN A 450 32.39 -16.61 2.69
N LYS A 451 31.34 -16.09 3.35
CA LYS A 451 30.99 -16.43 4.74
C LYS A 451 30.04 -17.64 4.86
N CYS A 452 29.27 -17.93 3.82
CA CYS A 452 28.34 -19.07 3.74
C CYS A 452 28.51 -19.81 2.40
N PRO A 453 29.55 -20.65 2.25
CA PRO A 453 29.90 -21.29 0.98
C PRO A 453 28.79 -22.19 0.39
N LEU A 454 27.93 -22.74 1.25
CA LEU A 454 26.79 -23.56 0.81
C LEU A 454 25.86 -22.80 -0.14
N LEU A 455 25.72 -21.48 0.02
CA LEU A 455 24.85 -20.65 -0.83
C LEU A 455 25.24 -20.70 -2.31
N ASN A 456 26.53 -20.92 -2.62
CA ASN A 456 26.99 -21.03 -4.00
C ASN A 456 26.38 -22.24 -4.75
N GLN A 457 25.93 -23.27 -4.02
CA GLN A 457 25.31 -24.46 -4.58
C GLN A 457 23.81 -24.28 -4.89
N TYR A 458 23.24 -23.11 -4.57
CA TYR A 458 21.84 -22.77 -4.80
C TYR A 458 21.70 -21.65 -5.84
N SER A 459 20.53 -21.61 -6.48
CA SER A 459 20.14 -20.55 -7.42
C SER A 459 20.18 -19.19 -6.74
N PRO A 460 20.72 -18.14 -7.39
CA PRO A 460 20.64 -16.76 -6.90
C PRO A 460 19.24 -16.13 -7.05
N GLU A 461 18.26 -16.86 -7.60
CA GLU A 461 16.85 -16.47 -7.82
C GLU A 461 16.62 -15.35 -8.85
N ILE A 462 17.49 -14.35 -8.90
CA ILE A 462 17.45 -13.30 -9.92
C ILE A 462 17.77 -13.90 -11.29
N SER A 463 16.85 -13.73 -12.24
CA SER A 463 16.99 -14.26 -13.60
C SER A 463 18.18 -13.64 -14.33
N PRO A 464 18.95 -14.41 -15.12
CA PRO A 464 19.96 -13.83 -16.01
C PRO A 464 19.38 -12.82 -17.01
N LYS A 465 18.07 -12.88 -17.26
CA LYS A 465 17.34 -11.98 -18.17
C LYS A 465 16.95 -10.64 -17.53
N PHE A 466 17.20 -10.46 -16.23
CA PHE A 466 16.71 -9.32 -15.46
C PHE A 466 17.16 -7.97 -16.04
N LEU A 467 18.36 -7.90 -16.64
CA LEU A 467 18.90 -6.66 -17.21
C LEU A 467 18.50 -6.39 -18.68
N HIS A 468 17.82 -7.32 -19.36
CA HIS A 468 17.61 -7.21 -20.81
C HIS A 468 16.82 -5.97 -21.25
N SER A 469 16.00 -5.41 -20.35
CA SER A 469 15.16 -4.25 -20.64
C SER A 469 15.82 -2.90 -20.31
N LEU A 470 17.00 -2.88 -19.67
CA LEU A 470 17.67 -1.63 -19.30
C LEU A 470 18.05 -0.80 -20.54
N LEU A 471 17.90 0.52 -20.43
CA LEU A 471 18.32 1.52 -21.42
C LEU A 471 19.70 2.06 -21.08
N LEU A 472 20.74 1.55 -21.76
CA LEU A 472 22.12 1.94 -21.53
C LEU A 472 22.82 2.31 -22.83
N HIS A 473 23.39 3.51 -22.89
CA HIS A 473 24.10 4.01 -24.08
C HIS A 473 25.62 4.13 -23.89
N HIS A 474 26.10 4.35 -22.67
CA HIS A 474 27.54 4.49 -22.38
C HIS A 474 28.27 3.14 -22.34
N SER A 475 29.47 3.07 -22.92
CA SER A 475 30.29 1.86 -22.93
C SER A 475 30.68 1.36 -21.52
N GLY A 476 30.79 2.26 -20.54
CA GLY A 476 31.02 1.91 -19.13
C GLY A 476 29.85 1.10 -18.56
N SER A 477 28.64 1.62 -18.69
CA SER A 477 27.40 0.99 -18.24
C SER A 477 27.13 -0.34 -18.95
N LEU A 478 27.39 -0.42 -20.26
CA LEU A 478 27.28 -1.68 -21.02
C LEU A 478 28.21 -2.78 -20.46
N ARG A 479 29.46 -2.42 -20.13
CA ARG A 479 30.43 -3.36 -19.54
C ARG A 479 30.04 -3.77 -18.13
N ARG A 480 29.47 -2.87 -17.33
CA ARG A 480 28.91 -3.19 -16.01
C ARG A 480 27.80 -4.23 -16.13
N ALA A 481 26.82 -3.98 -17.00
CA ALA A 481 25.72 -4.91 -17.24
C ALA A 481 26.21 -6.28 -17.73
N GLN A 482 27.19 -6.31 -18.64
CA GLN A 482 27.81 -7.56 -19.10
C GLN A 482 28.43 -8.36 -17.94
N ARG A 483 29.19 -7.72 -17.06
CA ARG A 483 29.81 -8.39 -15.90
C ARG A 483 28.76 -8.98 -14.95
N ILE A 484 27.66 -8.26 -14.71
CA ILE A 484 26.57 -8.73 -13.86
C ILE A 484 25.87 -9.96 -14.48
N GLU A 485 25.55 -9.92 -15.77
CA GLU A 485 24.91 -11.06 -16.45
C GLU A 485 25.83 -12.28 -16.53
N GLU A 486 27.13 -12.07 -16.73
CA GLU A 486 28.14 -13.13 -16.69
C GLU A 486 28.21 -13.75 -15.28
N TYR A 487 28.22 -12.92 -14.22
CA TYR A 487 28.17 -13.37 -12.83
C TYR A 487 26.91 -14.20 -12.54
N LEU A 488 25.73 -13.68 -12.87
CA LEU A 488 24.46 -14.39 -12.70
C LEU A 488 24.45 -15.72 -13.47
N SER A 489 24.92 -15.71 -14.72
CA SER A 489 25.00 -16.91 -15.55
C SER A 489 25.94 -17.96 -14.96
N GLN A 490 27.08 -17.54 -14.39
CA GLN A 490 28.01 -18.44 -13.70
C GLN A 490 27.40 -19.01 -12.42
N ARG A 491 26.73 -18.18 -11.61
CA ARG A 491 26.03 -18.60 -10.39
C ARG A 491 24.94 -19.62 -10.67
N HIS A 492 24.09 -19.38 -11.68
CA HIS A 492 23.06 -20.33 -12.11
C HIS A 492 23.65 -21.64 -12.64
N LYS A 493 24.76 -21.60 -13.39
CA LYS A 493 25.46 -22.82 -13.86
C LYS A 493 26.13 -23.59 -12.72
N GLY A 494 26.57 -22.91 -11.67
CA GLY A 494 27.21 -23.50 -10.50
C GLY A 494 26.23 -24.08 -9.46
N ALA A 495 24.93 -23.76 -9.58
CA ALA A 495 23.91 -24.29 -8.68
C ALA A 495 23.73 -25.80 -8.88
N LEU A 496 23.88 -26.57 -7.79
CA LEU A 496 23.67 -28.02 -7.76
C LEU A 496 22.21 -28.37 -7.47
N TYR A 497 21.55 -27.58 -6.63
CA TYR A 497 20.18 -27.80 -6.22
C TYR A 497 19.22 -26.92 -7.03
N THR A 498 18.11 -27.51 -7.48
CA THR A 498 17.01 -26.81 -8.16
C THR A 498 15.98 -26.23 -7.20
N THR A 499 16.05 -26.59 -5.91
CA THR A 499 15.15 -26.10 -4.87
C THR A 499 15.50 -24.65 -4.53
N SER A 500 14.50 -23.76 -4.63
CA SER A 500 14.64 -22.36 -4.25
C SER A 500 14.90 -22.20 -2.75
N VAL A 501 15.72 -21.22 -2.39
CA VAL A 501 15.95 -20.84 -0.98
C VAL A 501 14.68 -20.26 -0.34
N PHE A 502 13.74 -19.77 -1.17
CA PHE A 502 12.44 -19.25 -0.78
C PHE A 502 11.29 -20.27 -0.89
N SER A 503 11.61 -21.55 -1.11
CA SER A 503 10.59 -22.60 -1.22
C SER A 503 9.82 -22.79 0.09
N ASN A 504 8.49 -22.84 -0.03
CA ASN A 504 7.61 -23.21 1.09
C ASN A 504 7.58 -24.72 1.36
N SER A 505 7.95 -25.55 0.38
CA SER A 505 8.07 -26.99 0.59
C SER A 505 9.41 -27.33 1.21
N VAL A 506 9.36 -28.06 2.33
CA VAL A 506 10.54 -28.58 3.01
C VAL A 506 10.89 -29.95 2.43
N VAL A 507 12.03 -30.03 1.75
CA VAL A 507 12.57 -31.25 1.17
C VAL A 507 14.03 -31.43 1.57
N GLU A 508 14.57 -32.61 1.32
CA GLU A 508 15.94 -32.99 1.65
C GLU A 508 17.00 -32.06 1.01
N SER A 509 16.73 -31.54 -0.19
CA SER A 509 17.59 -30.59 -0.90
C SER A 509 17.42 -29.14 -0.45
N SER A 510 16.52 -28.83 0.49
CA SER A 510 16.29 -27.45 0.96
C SER A 510 17.53 -26.89 1.68
N PHE A 511 17.80 -25.60 1.45
CA PHE A 511 18.99 -24.91 1.98
C PHE A 511 19.16 -25.07 3.50
N TYR A 512 18.10 -24.79 4.26
CA TYR A 512 18.12 -24.87 5.73
C TYR A 512 18.39 -26.29 6.26
N VAL A 513 17.95 -27.34 5.54
CA VAL A 513 18.23 -28.74 5.91
C VAL A 513 19.69 -29.07 5.68
N GLN A 514 20.24 -28.69 4.51
CA GLN A 514 21.65 -28.94 4.19
C GLN A 514 22.60 -28.16 5.10
N TYR A 515 22.25 -26.92 5.45
CA TYR A 515 23.01 -26.13 6.41
C TYR A 515 22.98 -26.75 7.82
N PHE A 516 21.81 -27.14 8.31
CA PHE A 516 21.65 -27.80 9.61
C PHE A 516 22.56 -29.03 9.76
N ARG A 517 22.65 -29.86 8.70
CA ARG A 517 23.46 -31.08 8.69
C ARG A 517 24.96 -30.85 8.83
N THR A 518 25.43 -29.69 8.43
CA THR A 518 26.86 -29.33 8.46
C THR A 518 27.21 -28.44 9.65
N SER A 519 26.21 -28.02 10.44
CA SER A 519 26.37 -27.11 11.56
C SER A 519 26.15 -27.82 12.90
N ASP A 520 27.25 -28.10 13.61
CA ASP A 520 27.20 -28.67 14.96
C ASP A 520 26.44 -27.76 15.94
N THR A 521 26.57 -26.44 15.78
CA THR A 521 25.88 -25.45 16.62
C THR A 521 24.37 -25.55 16.51
N LEU A 522 23.82 -25.72 15.31
CA LEU A 522 22.37 -25.89 15.12
C LEU A 522 21.89 -27.26 15.60
N GLN A 523 22.70 -28.31 15.46
CA GLN A 523 22.37 -29.63 15.98
C GLN A 523 22.29 -29.62 17.52
N HIS A 524 23.26 -28.99 18.19
CA HIS A 524 23.20 -28.78 19.63
C HIS A 524 21.98 -27.95 20.05
N LEU A 525 21.66 -26.87 19.33
CA LEU A 525 20.46 -26.07 19.62
C LEU A 525 19.16 -26.88 19.49
N TYR A 526 19.07 -27.77 18.49
CA TYR A 526 17.93 -28.68 18.32
C TYR A 526 17.78 -29.64 19.52
N ASP A 527 18.87 -30.24 19.97
CA ASP A 527 18.88 -31.17 21.11
C ASP A 527 18.58 -30.45 22.44
N ASP A 528 19.08 -29.24 22.62
CA ASP A 528 18.81 -28.39 23.79
C ASP A 528 17.32 -28.03 23.88
N ILE A 529 16.71 -27.58 22.77
CA ILE A 529 15.27 -27.26 22.71
C ILE A 529 14.44 -28.50 23.05
N LYS A 530 14.81 -29.66 22.49
CA LYS A 530 14.09 -30.92 22.72
C LYS A 530 14.19 -31.38 24.18
N THR A 531 15.38 -31.30 24.76
CA THR A 531 15.62 -31.70 26.17
C THR A 531 14.85 -30.79 27.12
N HIS A 532 14.87 -29.48 26.89
CA HIS A 532 14.13 -28.52 27.71
C HIS A 532 12.61 -28.75 27.61
N ALA A 533 12.08 -28.95 26.40
CA ALA A 533 10.66 -29.22 26.16
C ALA A 533 10.17 -30.51 26.83
N GLN A 534 11.02 -31.54 26.90
CA GLN A 534 10.70 -32.78 27.62
C GLN A 534 10.56 -32.53 29.12
N GLN A 535 11.47 -31.73 29.69
CA GLN A 535 11.43 -31.36 31.10
C GLN A 535 10.15 -30.56 31.43
N GLU A 536 9.85 -29.48 30.69
CA GLU A 536 8.64 -28.68 30.92
C GLU A 536 7.36 -29.52 30.79
N ARG A 537 7.30 -30.42 29.79
CA ARG A 537 6.15 -31.31 29.61
C ARG A 537 5.99 -32.30 30.76
N SER A 538 7.09 -32.76 31.37
CA SER A 538 7.05 -33.63 32.55
C SER A 538 6.56 -32.91 33.80
N GLU A 539 7.02 -31.67 34.02
CA GLU A 539 6.55 -30.79 35.10
C GLU A 539 5.06 -30.49 34.94
N LYS A 540 4.61 -30.23 33.70
CA LYS A 540 3.21 -29.93 33.43
C LYS A 540 2.26 -31.11 33.67
N ARG A 541 2.71 -32.35 33.45
CA ARG A 541 1.95 -33.56 33.82
C ARG A 541 1.72 -33.65 35.32
N LEU A 542 2.73 -33.34 36.11
CA LEU A 542 2.63 -33.34 37.57
C LEU A 542 1.63 -32.28 38.04
N GLU A 543 1.72 -31.06 37.50
CA GLU A 543 0.77 -29.97 37.80
C GLU A 543 -0.68 -30.36 37.46
N LEU A 544 -0.92 -30.97 36.29
CA LEU A 544 -2.25 -31.43 35.89
C LEU A 544 -2.80 -32.50 36.85
N ALA A 545 -1.97 -33.46 37.26
CA ALA A 545 -2.37 -34.50 38.20
C ALA A 545 -2.79 -33.90 39.54
N THR A 546 -2.02 -32.93 40.06
CA THR A 546 -2.32 -32.22 41.32
C THR A 546 -3.63 -31.43 41.22
N LEU A 547 -3.83 -30.64 40.16
CA LEU A 547 -5.05 -29.83 39.99
C LEU A 547 -6.30 -30.70 39.78
N ASN A 548 -6.19 -31.79 39.02
CA ASN A 548 -7.29 -32.76 38.85
C ASN A 548 -7.64 -33.45 40.18
N GLN A 549 -6.66 -33.73 41.04
CA GLN A 549 -6.90 -34.27 42.37
C GLN A 549 -7.61 -33.24 43.27
N GLN A 550 -7.17 -31.99 43.25
CA GLN A 550 -7.78 -30.90 44.03
C GLN A 550 -9.23 -30.62 43.61
N SER A 551 -9.53 -30.63 42.30
CA SER A 551 -10.90 -30.49 41.82
C SER A 551 -11.80 -31.64 42.28
N ARG A 552 -11.28 -32.88 42.25
CA ARG A 552 -12.00 -34.06 42.77
C ARG A 552 -12.28 -33.93 44.27
N SER A 553 -11.33 -33.46 45.08
CA SER A 553 -11.57 -33.27 46.52
C SER A 553 -12.58 -32.16 46.80
N LEU A 554 -12.50 -31.01 46.11
CA LEU A 554 -13.45 -29.90 46.28
C LEU A 554 -14.88 -30.30 45.89
N ASN A 555 -15.05 -31.02 44.77
CA ASN A 555 -16.36 -31.51 44.35
C ASN A 555 -16.90 -32.59 45.30
N SER A 556 -16.03 -33.46 45.84
CA SER A 556 -16.43 -34.44 46.85
C SER A 556 -16.89 -33.75 48.14
N GLU A 557 -16.19 -32.73 48.62
CA GLU A 557 -16.58 -31.96 49.81
C GLU A 557 -17.91 -31.22 49.57
N ALA A 558 -18.06 -30.57 48.42
CA ALA A 558 -19.31 -29.89 48.04
C ALA A 558 -20.51 -30.85 47.98
N SER A 559 -20.30 -32.11 47.55
CA SER A 559 -21.37 -33.11 47.48
C SER A 559 -21.88 -33.57 48.85
N THR A 560 -21.11 -33.35 49.93
CA THR A 560 -21.49 -33.72 51.30
C THR A 560 -22.25 -32.63 52.06
N ILE A 561 -22.46 -31.47 51.44
CA ILE A 561 -23.07 -30.29 52.07
C ILE A 561 -24.30 -29.87 51.23
N ASP A 562 -25.35 -29.38 51.89
CA ASP A 562 -26.55 -28.82 51.24
C ASP A 562 -26.45 -27.30 51.09
N HIS A 563 -27.24 -26.73 50.17
CA HIS A 563 -27.29 -25.28 50.02
C HIS A 563 -27.96 -24.61 51.22
N GLU A 564 -27.33 -23.55 51.72
CA GLU A 564 -27.85 -22.76 52.83
C GLU A 564 -28.89 -21.76 52.32
N HIS A 565 -30.03 -21.67 53.01
CA HIS A 565 -31.12 -20.76 52.66
C HIS A 565 -31.58 -19.97 53.89
N TYR A 566 -32.08 -18.75 53.69
CA TYR A 566 -32.69 -17.91 54.72
C TYR A 566 -34.08 -17.43 54.28
N SER A 567 -34.98 -17.22 55.23
CA SER A 567 -36.33 -16.72 54.96
C SER A 567 -36.33 -15.20 54.75
N GLY A 568 -36.75 -14.76 53.57
CA GLY A 568 -36.98 -13.34 53.27
C GLY A 568 -38.25 -12.80 53.95
N ILE A 569 -38.37 -11.47 54.02
CA ILE A 569 -39.48 -10.75 54.69
C ILE A 569 -40.86 -11.12 54.10
N SER A 570 -40.90 -11.62 52.86
CA SER A 570 -42.11 -12.07 52.16
C SER A 570 -42.44 -13.56 52.33
N GLY A 571 -41.72 -14.31 53.16
CA GLY A 571 -41.91 -15.76 53.36
C GLY A 571 -41.25 -16.66 52.31
N ASN A 572 -40.53 -16.09 51.33
CA ASN A 572 -39.78 -16.87 50.32
C ASN A 572 -38.42 -17.31 50.89
N MET A 573 -38.03 -18.57 50.67
CA MET A 573 -36.67 -19.03 50.95
C MET A 573 -35.70 -18.46 49.92
N MET A 574 -34.72 -17.69 50.38
CA MET A 574 -33.65 -17.12 49.56
C MET A 574 -32.35 -17.86 49.82
N HIS A 575 -31.59 -18.13 48.77
CA HIS A 575 -30.27 -18.75 48.87
C HIS A 575 -29.28 -17.81 49.58
N ASN A 576 -28.50 -18.35 50.54
CA ASN A 576 -27.54 -17.56 51.31
C ASN A 576 -26.36 -17.14 50.41
N PRO A 577 -26.10 -15.83 50.23
CA PRO A 577 -24.97 -15.36 49.42
C PRO A 577 -23.59 -15.83 49.93
N THR A 578 -23.48 -16.31 51.17
CA THR A 578 -22.24 -16.91 51.72
C THR A 578 -22.25 -18.44 51.77
N CYS A 579 -23.15 -19.11 51.05
CA CYS A 579 -23.30 -20.57 51.09
C CYS A 579 -21.96 -21.30 50.83
N ARG A 580 -21.57 -22.17 51.77
CA ARG A 580 -20.32 -22.91 51.71
C ARG A 580 -20.22 -23.85 50.49
N LYS A 581 -21.32 -24.52 50.13
CA LYS A 581 -21.38 -25.39 48.94
C LYS A 581 -21.07 -24.62 47.66
N CYS A 582 -21.71 -23.46 47.47
CA CYS A 582 -21.45 -22.60 46.32
C CYS A 582 -20.02 -22.08 46.28
N GLN A 583 -19.40 -21.77 47.43
CA GLN A 583 -18.00 -21.38 47.47
C GLN A 583 -17.07 -22.52 47.00
N LEU A 584 -17.32 -23.75 47.44
CA LEU A 584 -16.54 -24.92 47.03
C LEU A 584 -16.72 -25.24 45.53
N GLU A 585 -17.94 -25.15 45.01
CA GLU A 585 -18.23 -25.33 43.58
C GLU A 585 -17.59 -24.22 42.72
N ILE A 586 -17.65 -22.96 43.16
CA ILE A 586 -16.96 -21.84 42.50
C ILE A 586 -15.46 -22.04 42.54
N GLN A 587 -14.90 -22.50 43.67
CA GLN A 587 -13.46 -22.80 43.77
C GLN A 587 -13.07 -23.92 42.81
N ALA A 588 -13.83 -25.01 42.74
CA ALA A 588 -13.59 -26.10 41.79
C ALA A 588 -13.67 -25.63 40.33
N GLN A 589 -14.68 -24.83 39.98
CA GLN A 589 -14.85 -24.25 38.64
C GLN A 589 -13.80 -23.17 38.29
N SER A 590 -13.17 -22.57 39.30
CA SER A 590 -12.12 -21.55 39.11
C SER A 590 -10.75 -22.15 38.79
N LEU A 591 -10.54 -23.44 39.08
CA LEU A 591 -9.28 -24.12 38.79
C LEU A 591 -9.05 -24.18 37.28
N LYS A 592 -7.91 -23.63 36.86
CA LYS A 592 -7.50 -23.57 35.46
C LYS A 592 -6.03 -23.93 35.34
N ILE A 593 -5.70 -24.67 34.29
CA ILE A 593 -4.32 -24.98 33.92
C ILE A 593 -3.98 -24.34 32.57
N ARG A 594 -2.76 -23.89 32.40
CA ARG A 594 -2.27 -23.44 31.09
C ARG A 594 -1.97 -24.66 30.19
N ALA A 595 -2.43 -24.67 28.95
CA ALA A 595 -1.97 -25.67 27.99
C ALA A 595 -0.47 -25.49 27.66
N HIS A 596 0.25 -26.61 27.53
CA HIS A 596 1.63 -26.67 27.06
C HIS A 596 1.65 -27.18 25.62
N GLU A 597 2.19 -26.37 24.71
CA GLU A 597 2.40 -26.74 23.30
C GLU A 597 3.86 -27.16 23.08
N TRP A 598 4.06 -28.26 22.35
CA TRP A 598 5.42 -28.70 21.98
C TRP A 598 6.09 -27.64 21.07
N PRO A 599 7.38 -27.30 21.26
CA PRO A 599 7.97 -26.14 20.59
C PRO A 599 8.35 -26.35 19.12
N LEU A 600 8.61 -27.60 18.70
CA LEU A 600 9.03 -27.92 17.34
C LEU A 600 7.94 -28.68 16.57
N PRO A 601 7.82 -28.53 15.24
CA PRO A 601 6.97 -29.38 14.42
C PRO A 601 7.27 -30.88 14.59
N SER A 602 6.27 -31.73 14.36
CA SER A 602 6.44 -33.19 14.41
C SER A 602 7.30 -33.74 13.26
N SER A 603 7.33 -33.06 12.12
CA SER A 603 8.23 -33.39 11.01
C SER A 603 9.66 -32.96 11.32
N THR A 604 10.61 -33.90 11.23
CA THR A 604 12.03 -33.64 11.49
C THR A 604 12.59 -32.54 10.58
N LEU A 605 12.22 -32.54 9.30
CA LEU A 605 12.73 -31.55 8.35
C LEU A 605 12.17 -30.13 8.64
N GLU A 606 10.89 -30.04 9.01
CA GLU A 606 10.29 -28.76 9.43
C GLU A 606 10.90 -28.25 10.73
N ALA A 607 11.23 -29.16 11.66
CA ALA A 607 11.92 -28.78 12.89
C ALA A 607 13.35 -28.27 12.62
N GLN A 608 14.08 -28.88 11.69
CA GLN A 608 15.40 -28.38 11.26
C GLN A 608 15.30 -26.98 10.65
N ARG A 609 14.27 -26.72 9.84
CA ARG A 609 13.99 -25.38 9.31
C ARG A 609 13.75 -24.37 10.43
N VAL A 610 12.92 -24.70 11.41
CA VAL A 610 12.64 -23.82 12.56
C VAL A 610 13.94 -23.46 13.28
N VAL A 611 14.79 -24.45 13.56
CA VAL A 611 16.08 -24.23 14.24
C VAL A 611 17.03 -23.38 13.40
N PHE A 612 17.07 -23.58 12.08
CA PHE A 612 17.84 -22.71 11.19
C PHE A 612 17.35 -21.25 11.25
N GLU A 613 16.04 -20.99 11.19
CA GLU A 613 15.49 -19.63 11.24
C GLU A 613 15.68 -18.94 12.61
N LEU A 614 15.93 -19.70 13.68
CA LEU A 614 16.29 -19.13 14.99
C LEU A 614 17.73 -18.61 15.04
N SER A 615 18.64 -19.20 14.27
CA SER A 615 20.06 -18.81 14.27
C SER A 615 20.71 -19.02 12.88
N PRO A 616 20.26 -18.29 11.85
CA PRO A 616 20.87 -18.37 10.53
C PRO A 616 22.26 -17.70 10.56
N PRO A 617 23.20 -18.08 9.69
CA PRO A 617 24.49 -17.40 9.57
C PRO A 617 24.31 -15.91 9.20
N ASP A 618 24.96 -15.01 9.93
CA ASP A 618 24.74 -13.56 9.90
C ASP A 618 24.53 -12.90 8.52
N PRO A 619 25.33 -13.16 7.46
CA PRO A 619 25.14 -12.48 6.18
C PRO A 619 23.98 -13.05 5.34
N PHE A 620 23.49 -14.26 5.65
CA PHE A 620 22.47 -14.93 4.85
C PHE A 620 21.09 -14.25 4.93
N PRO A 621 20.55 -13.87 6.12
CA PRO A 621 19.30 -13.12 6.20
C PRO A 621 19.36 -11.81 5.42
N ILE A 622 20.47 -11.08 5.51
CA ILE A 622 20.69 -9.82 4.79
C ILE A 622 20.61 -10.04 3.29
N TRP A 623 21.34 -11.04 2.78
CA TRP A 623 21.28 -11.42 1.36
C TRP A 623 19.87 -11.82 0.92
N ARG A 624 19.18 -12.62 1.75
CA ARG A 624 17.84 -13.12 1.45
C ARG A 624 16.82 -11.99 1.36
N ASP A 625 16.87 -11.06 2.31
CA ASP A 625 15.97 -9.90 2.38
C ASP A 625 16.21 -8.97 1.18
N VAL A 626 17.48 -8.60 0.91
CA VAL A 626 17.82 -7.74 -0.24
C VAL A 626 17.45 -8.39 -1.57
N THR A 627 17.73 -9.69 -1.74
CA THR A 627 17.37 -10.43 -2.97
C THR A 627 15.86 -10.44 -3.17
N TYR A 628 15.10 -10.67 -2.10
CA TYR A 628 13.64 -10.63 -2.16
C TYR A 628 13.11 -9.23 -2.47
N THR A 629 13.66 -8.18 -1.84
CA THR A 629 13.32 -6.77 -2.13
C THR A 629 13.55 -6.43 -3.61
N ILE A 630 14.69 -6.80 -4.20
CA ILE A 630 14.96 -6.57 -5.63
C ILE A 630 13.92 -7.29 -6.49
N ILE A 631 13.63 -8.55 -6.20
CA ILE A 631 12.68 -9.34 -6.97
C ILE A 631 11.26 -8.79 -6.84
N ARG A 632 10.83 -8.46 -5.61
CA ARG A 632 9.45 -8.06 -5.30
C ARG A 632 9.18 -6.62 -5.68
N ASP A 633 10.01 -5.70 -5.21
CA ASP A 633 9.71 -4.26 -5.25
C ASP A 633 10.08 -3.68 -6.62
N ILE A 634 11.16 -4.20 -7.22
CA ILE A 634 11.65 -3.78 -8.55
C ILE A 634 11.13 -4.72 -9.66
N GLY A 635 11.18 -6.04 -9.42
CA GLY A 635 10.85 -7.04 -10.44
C GLY A 635 9.37 -7.42 -10.56
N MET A 636 8.51 -7.08 -9.59
CA MET A 636 7.09 -7.46 -9.56
C MET A 636 6.14 -6.28 -9.25
N SER A 637 6.57 -5.05 -9.51
CA SER A 637 5.77 -3.86 -9.21
C SER A 637 4.37 -3.94 -9.84
N GLY A 638 3.34 -3.99 -8.99
CA GLY A 638 1.91 -4.03 -9.39
C GLY A 638 1.17 -5.37 -9.17
N VAL A 639 1.79 -6.39 -8.57
CA VAL A 639 1.08 -7.62 -8.15
C VAL A 639 0.46 -7.41 -6.76
N PHE A 640 -0.87 -7.28 -6.70
CA PHE A 640 -1.61 -7.25 -5.45
C PHE A 640 -1.92 -8.68 -5.00
N ASP A 641 -1.16 -9.19 -4.04
CA ASP A 641 -1.49 -10.48 -3.42
C ASP A 641 -2.62 -10.33 -2.40
N SER A 642 -3.37 -11.41 -2.22
CA SER A 642 -4.41 -11.49 -1.20
C SER A 642 -3.84 -11.21 0.19
N GLN A 643 -4.40 -10.22 0.88
CA GLN A 643 -4.06 -9.90 2.27
C GLN A 643 -4.53 -11.03 3.19
N SER A 644 -3.64 -11.97 3.49
CA SER A 644 -3.84 -12.93 4.56
C SER A 644 -2.71 -12.77 5.57
N GLU A 645 -3.01 -12.14 6.70
CA GLU A 645 -2.02 -11.94 7.76
C GLU A 645 -1.67 -13.29 8.44
N PRO A 646 -0.40 -13.50 8.81
CA PRO A 646 0.02 -14.67 9.55
C PRO A 646 -0.66 -14.65 10.92
N LYS A 647 -1.07 -15.84 11.38
CA LYS A 647 -1.67 -15.98 12.72
C LYS A 647 -0.68 -15.69 13.84
N ILE A 648 0.62 -15.91 13.57
CA ILE A 648 1.70 -15.73 14.52
C ILE A 648 3.02 -15.56 13.76
N PHE A 649 3.93 -14.77 14.31
CA PHE A 649 5.32 -14.68 13.87
C PHE A 649 6.21 -15.58 14.74
N LEU A 650 7.28 -16.12 14.16
CA LEU A 650 8.20 -17.01 14.87
C LEU A 650 8.81 -16.33 16.11
N ASP A 651 9.06 -15.02 16.02
CA ASP A 651 9.58 -14.22 17.13
C ASP A 651 8.60 -14.07 18.31
N SER A 652 7.31 -14.33 18.06
CA SER A 652 6.22 -14.16 19.01
C SER A 652 5.67 -15.50 19.54
N PHE A 653 6.33 -16.62 19.21
CA PHE A 653 5.84 -17.96 19.56
C PHE A 653 6.28 -18.39 20.96
N SER A 654 5.28 -18.60 21.84
CA SER A 654 5.49 -18.84 23.27
C SER A 654 6.26 -20.12 23.61
N GLY A 655 6.08 -21.19 22.82
CA GLY A 655 6.82 -22.45 22.98
C GLY A 655 8.32 -22.28 22.79
N LEU A 656 8.73 -21.26 22.04
CA LEU A 656 10.13 -20.89 21.87
C LEU A 656 10.50 -19.61 22.64
N SER A 657 9.69 -19.20 23.62
CA SER A 657 9.78 -17.85 24.19
C SER A 657 11.03 -17.53 25.00
N ARG A 658 11.69 -18.58 25.53
CA ARG A 658 13.02 -18.48 26.12
C ARG A 658 14.09 -18.08 25.08
N TRP A 659 13.77 -18.28 23.81
CA TRP A 659 14.61 -17.99 22.65
C TRP A 659 14.05 -16.85 21.76
N VAL A 660 12.77 -16.45 21.87
CA VAL A 660 12.23 -15.18 21.28
C VAL A 660 10.99 -14.60 22.01
N VAL A 661 10.84 -13.28 22.11
CA VAL A 661 9.87 -12.59 22.99
C VAL A 661 8.43 -12.57 22.44
N GLY A 662 7.48 -13.29 23.05
CA GLY A 662 6.04 -13.01 22.88
C GLY A 662 5.10 -14.15 23.29
N THR A 663 3.91 -13.83 23.82
CA THR A 663 3.03 -14.79 24.49
C THR A 663 1.55 -14.65 24.15
N HIS A 664 0.90 -15.76 23.77
CA HIS A 664 -0.55 -15.96 23.93
C HIS A 664 -0.80 -17.32 24.58
N TYR A 665 -1.60 -17.36 25.64
CA TYR A 665 -1.82 -18.59 26.40
C TYR A 665 -3.31 -18.95 26.47
N LYS A 666 -3.59 -20.21 26.12
CA LYS A 666 -4.91 -20.82 26.27
C LYS A 666 -4.99 -21.48 27.65
N MET A 667 -5.93 -21.04 28.48
CA MET A 667 -6.27 -21.67 29.75
C MET A 667 -7.32 -22.76 29.51
N VAL A 668 -7.15 -23.91 30.18
CA VAL A 668 -8.06 -25.06 30.17
C VAL A 668 -8.66 -25.20 31.57
N GLY A 669 -9.98 -25.39 31.67
CA GLY A 669 -10.65 -25.63 32.96
C GLY A 669 -10.41 -27.04 33.48
N ILE A 670 -10.35 -27.21 34.79
CA ILE A 670 -10.13 -28.49 35.47
C ILE A 670 -11.48 -29.04 35.98
N PRO A 671 -11.73 -30.37 35.91
CA PRO A 671 -10.80 -31.42 35.51
C PRO A 671 -10.58 -31.52 34.00
N ALA A 672 -9.36 -31.86 33.59
CA ALA A 672 -8.95 -31.95 32.19
C ALA A 672 -8.16 -33.24 31.91
N GLU A 673 -8.31 -33.77 30.70
CA GLU A 673 -7.48 -34.88 30.20
C GLU A 673 -6.11 -34.40 29.75
N GLU A 674 -5.10 -35.26 29.84
CA GLU A 674 -3.71 -34.93 29.44
C GLU A 674 -3.63 -34.44 27.99
N SER A 675 -4.40 -35.06 27.08
CA SER A 675 -4.49 -34.71 25.65
C SER A 675 -4.98 -33.29 25.39
N SER A 676 -5.77 -32.73 26.32
CA SER A 676 -6.34 -31.37 26.22
C SER A 676 -5.41 -30.28 26.75
N VAL A 677 -4.40 -30.67 27.54
CA VAL A 677 -3.43 -29.77 28.17
C VAL A 677 -2.07 -29.85 27.47
N LEU A 678 -1.64 -31.04 27.06
CA LEU A 678 -0.36 -31.27 26.37
C LEU A 678 -0.59 -31.42 24.87
N VAL A 679 -0.49 -30.32 24.13
CA VAL A 679 -0.77 -30.29 22.69
C VAL A 679 0.53 -30.30 21.86
N ASN A 680 0.46 -30.81 20.63
CA ASN A 680 1.58 -30.81 19.71
C ASN A 680 1.64 -29.50 18.91
N ASN A 681 2.83 -29.18 18.38
CA ASN A 681 3.02 -28.03 17.51
C ASN A 681 2.22 -28.20 16.22
N GLY A 682 1.31 -27.27 15.95
CA GLY A 682 0.50 -27.26 14.72
C GLY A 682 0.97 -26.26 13.67
N LEU A 683 2.13 -25.61 13.85
CA LEU A 683 2.57 -24.52 12.99
C LEU A 683 3.21 -25.06 11.70
N SER A 684 2.83 -24.44 10.58
CA SER A 684 3.54 -24.55 9.31
C SER A 684 4.16 -23.19 9.03
N LEU A 685 5.48 -23.10 9.20
CA LEU A 685 6.20 -21.86 8.98
C LEU A 685 6.34 -21.58 7.49
N LYS A 686 6.14 -20.32 7.11
CA LYS A 686 6.34 -19.83 5.75
C LYS A 686 6.97 -18.45 5.85
N LEU A 687 7.73 -18.07 4.83
CA LEU A 687 8.32 -16.74 4.75
C LEU A 687 7.19 -15.72 4.48
N TYR A 688 7.21 -14.60 5.21
CA TYR A 688 6.18 -13.58 5.13
C TYR A 688 6.81 -12.19 5.04
N ASP A 689 6.36 -11.42 4.06
CA ASP A 689 6.73 -10.04 3.87
C ASP A 689 5.86 -9.14 4.76
N ARG A 690 6.48 -8.55 5.79
CA ARG A 690 5.81 -7.65 6.73
C ARG A 690 5.46 -6.29 6.10
N THR A 691 6.22 -5.85 5.10
CA THR A 691 6.08 -4.56 4.44
C THR A 691 4.88 -4.58 3.48
N HIS A 692 4.82 -5.57 2.58
CA HIS A 692 3.73 -5.72 1.62
C HIS A 692 2.55 -6.55 2.13
N LYS A 693 2.67 -7.12 3.34
CA LYS A 693 1.67 -8.01 3.96
C LYS A 693 1.29 -9.20 3.07
N SER A 694 2.29 -9.86 2.49
CA SER A 694 2.08 -11.00 1.58
C SER A 694 2.97 -12.19 1.96
N TRP A 695 2.51 -13.40 1.61
CA TRP A 695 3.33 -14.60 1.75
C TRP A 695 4.37 -14.65 0.64
N VAL A 696 5.60 -14.98 1.00
CA VAL A 696 6.67 -15.17 0.02
C VAL A 696 6.47 -16.53 -0.65
N VAL A 697 6.27 -16.53 -1.96
CA VAL A 697 6.09 -17.74 -2.76
C VAL A 697 7.01 -17.69 -3.98
N GLY A 698 8.12 -18.43 -3.92
CA GLY A 698 8.92 -18.75 -5.09
C GLY A 698 8.32 -19.92 -5.90
N PRO A 699 8.80 -20.16 -7.14
CA PRO A 699 9.90 -19.48 -7.81
C PRO A 699 9.50 -18.15 -8.47
N PHE A 700 10.46 -17.23 -8.58
CA PHE A 700 10.24 -15.86 -9.07
C PHE A 700 10.52 -15.69 -10.56
N SER A 701 10.21 -16.71 -11.38
CA SER A 701 10.55 -16.73 -12.80
C SER A 701 9.92 -15.62 -13.64
N GLU A 702 8.87 -14.96 -13.13
CA GLU A 702 8.15 -13.86 -13.79
C GLU A 702 8.73 -12.47 -13.48
N ALA A 703 9.65 -12.36 -12.52
CA ALA A 703 10.23 -11.08 -12.14
C ALA A 703 10.98 -10.43 -13.30
N ASN A 704 10.56 -9.23 -13.69
CA ASN A 704 11.14 -8.47 -14.79
C ASN A 704 10.97 -6.97 -14.57
N VAL A 705 11.86 -6.19 -15.18
CA VAL A 705 11.90 -4.73 -15.04
C VAL A 705 11.41 -3.99 -16.29
N GLU A 706 10.71 -4.69 -17.20
CA GLU A 706 10.31 -4.15 -18.50
C GLU A 706 9.47 -2.87 -18.36
N LYS A 707 8.54 -2.85 -17.42
CA LYS A 707 7.68 -1.68 -17.15
C LYS A 707 8.45 -0.46 -16.65
N LEU A 708 9.52 -0.67 -15.87
CA LEU A 708 10.35 0.40 -15.33
C LEU A 708 11.31 0.97 -16.37
N CYS A 709 11.58 0.22 -17.46
CA CYS A 709 12.59 0.55 -18.46
C CYS A 709 12.00 0.83 -19.86
N ALA A 710 10.69 1.05 -19.96
CA ALA A 710 10.02 1.47 -21.19
C ALA A 710 9.47 2.90 -21.01
N PRO A 711 9.98 3.91 -21.75
CA PRO A 711 9.53 5.28 -21.61
C PRO A 711 8.09 5.42 -22.11
N SER A 712 7.23 6.00 -21.27
CA SER A 712 5.81 6.17 -21.55
C SER A 712 5.53 7.08 -22.75
N ILE A 713 4.44 6.80 -23.46
CA ILE A 713 3.81 7.70 -24.43
C ILE A 713 2.60 8.34 -23.74
N PRO A 714 2.38 9.67 -23.86
CA PRO A 714 1.20 10.34 -23.30
C PRO A 714 -0.10 9.71 -23.81
N THR A 715 -1.09 9.57 -22.93
CA THR A 715 -2.35 8.89 -23.24
C THR A 715 -3.21 9.62 -24.27
N SER A 716 -3.03 10.94 -24.40
CA SER A 716 -3.63 11.80 -25.42
C SER A 716 -3.01 11.64 -26.81
N SER A 717 -1.81 11.06 -26.91
CA SER A 717 -1.10 10.90 -28.17
C SER A 717 -1.78 9.84 -29.03
N PRO A 718 -1.90 10.05 -30.35
CA PRO A 718 -2.46 9.04 -31.24
C PRO A 718 -1.62 7.75 -31.30
N TYR A 719 -0.38 7.77 -30.80
CA TYR A 719 0.50 6.61 -30.68
C TYR A 719 0.30 5.79 -29.40
N SER A 720 -0.50 6.28 -28.45
CA SER A 720 -0.77 5.59 -27.17
C SER A 720 -1.22 4.12 -27.35
N PRO A 721 -2.15 3.79 -28.28
CA PRO A 721 -2.51 2.39 -28.55
C PRO A 721 -1.36 1.53 -29.08
N LEU A 722 -0.32 2.16 -29.65
CA LEU A 722 0.85 1.50 -30.22
C LEU A 722 1.99 1.31 -29.21
N PHE A 723 1.78 1.67 -27.93
CA PHE A 723 2.81 1.55 -26.89
C PHE A 723 3.39 0.14 -26.76
N PHE A 724 2.63 -0.91 -27.09
CA PHE A 724 3.14 -2.29 -27.10
C PHE A 724 4.38 -2.49 -27.99
N SER A 725 4.52 -1.66 -29.05
CA SER A 725 5.69 -1.66 -29.93
C SER A 725 6.92 -0.98 -29.31
N VAL A 726 6.70 -0.06 -28.36
CA VAL A 726 7.75 0.55 -27.53
C VAL A 726 8.08 -0.32 -26.32
N SER A 727 7.12 -0.95 -25.65
CA SER A 727 7.43 -1.76 -24.47
C SER A 727 8.13 -3.08 -24.84
N GLY A 728 7.69 -3.75 -25.89
CA GLY A 728 8.14 -5.10 -26.23
C GLY A 728 8.51 -5.31 -27.70
N THR A 729 9.21 -6.41 -27.97
CA THR A 729 9.69 -6.81 -29.31
C THR A 729 9.10 -8.14 -29.82
N GLN A 730 8.15 -8.72 -29.07
CA GLN A 730 7.59 -10.05 -29.36
C GLN A 730 6.61 -10.09 -30.54
N HIS A 731 6.14 -8.93 -30.99
CA HIS A 731 5.22 -8.81 -32.11
C HIS A 731 5.92 -9.08 -33.45
N THR A 732 5.17 -9.55 -34.46
CA THR A 732 5.72 -9.92 -35.78
C THR A 732 5.26 -8.94 -36.86
N SER A 733 6.07 -8.78 -37.91
CA SER A 733 5.72 -7.93 -39.05
C SER A 733 4.40 -8.35 -39.71
N ASN A 734 4.18 -9.67 -39.88
CA ASN A 734 2.91 -10.19 -40.40
C ASN A 734 1.73 -9.89 -39.48
N GLY A 735 1.93 -9.93 -38.16
CA GLY A 735 0.91 -9.56 -37.18
C GLY A 735 0.48 -8.10 -37.31
N ILE A 736 1.43 -7.19 -37.53
CA ILE A 736 1.12 -5.76 -37.75
C ILE A 736 0.40 -5.54 -39.07
N ILE A 737 0.82 -6.24 -40.13
CA ILE A 737 0.12 -6.19 -41.43
C ILE A 737 -1.31 -6.73 -41.29
N ALA A 738 -1.55 -7.75 -40.46
CA ALA A 738 -2.90 -8.23 -40.18
C ALA A 738 -3.73 -7.25 -39.33
N ALA A 739 -3.08 -6.49 -38.44
CA ALA A 739 -3.70 -5.51 -37.54
C ALA A 739 -3.93 -4.12 -38.17
N GLN A 740 -3.90 -4.00 -39.50
CA GLN A 740 -4.16 -2.72 -40.19
C GLN A 740 -5.53 -2.11 -39.85
N GLY A 741 -6.51 -2.94 -39.48
CA GLY A 741 -7.82 -2.48 -39.01
C GLY A 741 -7.79 -1.76 -37.65
N ASP A 742 -6.71 -1.93 -36.87
CA ASP A 742 -6.51 -1.31 -35.56
C ASP A 742 -5.74 0.02 -35.66
N CYS A 743 -5.45 0.49 -36.89
CA CYS A 743 -4.76 1.76 -37.13
C CYS A 743 -5.57 2.94 -36.58
N PRO A 744 -4.99 3.78 -35.70
CA PRO A 744 -5.62 5.03 -35.26
C PRO A 744 -5.97 5.93 -36.44
N LYS A 745 -7.08 6.67 -36.35
CA LYS A 745 -7.58 7.49 -37.47
C LYS A 745 -6.69 8.70 -37.77
N GLU A 746 -5.92 9.13 -36.77
CA GLU A 746 -5.04 10.29 -36.79
C GLU A 746 -3.67 9.98 -37.40
N ILE A 747 -3.35 8.70 -37.63
CA ILE A 747 -2.06 8.23 -38.17
C ILE A 747 -2.31 7.57 -39.53
N SER A 748 -1.41 7.81 -40.50
CA SER A 748 -1.53 7.13 -41.79
C SER A 748 -1.21 5.64 -41.67
N LEU A 749 -1.80 4.82 -42.53
CA LEU A 749 -1.53 3.38 -42.56
C LEU A 749 -0.04 3.05 -42.73
N HIS A 750 0.67 3.84 -43.55
CA HIS A 750 2.12 3.69 -43.74
C HIS A 750 2.91 4.03 -42.48
N GLU A 751 2.51 5.08 -41.76
CA GLU A 751 3.16 5.51 -40.51
C GLU A 751 2.87 4.52 -39.37
N PHE A 752 1.65 3.95 -39.30
CA PHE A 752 1.31 2.85 -38.40
C PHE A 752 2.19 1.62 -38.66
N MET A 753 2.31 1.17 -39.91
CA MET A 753 3.16 0.03 -40.28
C MET A 753 4.64 0.30 -39.99
N ALA A 754 5.14 1.51 -40.25
CA ALA A 754 6.52 1.88 -39.97
C ALA A 754 6.81 1.92 -38.46
N PHE A 755 5.94 2.56 -37.67
CA PHE A 755 6.09 2.70 -36.22
C PHE A 755 6.02 1.35 -35.51
N SER A 756 4.92 0.61 -35.70
CA SER A 756 4.76 -0.71 -35.08
C SER A 756 5.76 -1.72 -35.65
N GLY A 757 6.13 -1.59 -36.92
CA GLY A 757 7.06 -2.47 -37.62
C GLY A 757 8.52 -2.34 -37.16
N LEU A 758 8.93 -1.17 -36.64
CA LEU A 758 10.33 -0.86 -36.35
C LEU A 758 10.97 -1.88 -35.40
N ARG A 759 10.21 -2.32 -34.38
CA ARG A 759 10.66 -3.24 -33.33
C ARG A 759 10.08 -4.65 -33.44
N SER A 760 9.55 -4.98 -34.62
CA SER A 760 9.03 -6.31 -34.95
C SER A 760 10.14 -7.33 -35.06
N GLY A 761 10.29 -8.15 -34.04
CA GLY A 761 11.43 -9.05 -33.93
C GLY A 761 12.69 -8.27 -33.52
N PRO A 762 13.38 -8.69 -32.46
CA PRO A 762 14.42 -7.87 -31.86
C PRO A 762 15.71 -7.75 -32.67
N LEU A 763 15.95 -8.65 -33.64
CA LEU A 763 17.18 -8.68 -34.44
C LEU A 763 17.15 -7.72 -35.64
N LEU A 764 15.98 -7.19 -36.01
CA LEU A 764 15.82 -6.34 -37.20
C LEU A 764 15.82 -4.84 -36.86
N GLN A 765 15.97 -4.48 -35.59
CA GLN A 765 15.78 -3.10 -35.12
C GLN A 765 16.69 -2.10 -35.83
N TRP A 766 18.00 -2.38 -35.95
CA TRP A 766 18.95 -1.47 -36.61
C TRP A 766 18.72 -1.38 -38.12
N LEU A 767 18.40 -2.50 -38.77
CA LEU A 767 18.05 -2.50 -40.20
C LEU A 767 16.77 -1.70 -40.47
N ASN A 768 15.77 -1.83 -39.60
CA ASN A 768 14.53 -1.04 -39.68
C ASN A 768 14.80 0.44 -39.42
N ILE A 769 15.63 0.80 -38.43
CA ILE A 769 16.04 2.19 -38.19
C ILE A 769 16.71 2.77 -39.44
N ALA A 770 17.66 2.04 -40.03
CA ALA A 770 18.35 2.47 -41.25
C ALA A 770 17.38 2.64 -42.44
N ARG A 771 16.41 1.73 -42.59
CA ARG A 771 15.35 1.83 -43.59
C ARG A 771 14.48 3.07 -43.38
N GLU A 772 14.03 3.31 -42.16
CA GLU A 772 13.16 4.44 -41.85
C GLU A 772 13.90 5.78 -41.95
N LEU A 773 15.21 5.85 -41.65
CA LEU A 773 16.02 7.06 -41.88
C LEU A 773 16.09 7.45 -43.36
N ALA A 774 16.00 6.48 -44.27
CA ALA A 774 15.97 6.72 -45.72
C ALA A 774 14.55 6.86 -46.29
N SER A 775 13.51 6.64 -45.47
CA SER A 775 12.10 6.60 -45.89
C SER A 775 11.33 7.81 -45.36
N PRO A 776 10.37 8.37 -46.12
CA PRO A 776 9.47 9.39 -45.59
C PRO A 776 8.30 8.82 -44.77
N SER A 777 8.24 7.49 -44.53
CA SER A 777 7.09 6.84 -43.87
C SER A 777 6.92 7.17 -42.39
N LEU A 778 8.02 7.48 -41.69
CA LEU A 778 8.03 7.78 -40.26
C LEU A 778 8.41 9.25 -40.04
N SER A 779 7.59 10.02 -39.31
CA SER A 779 7.90 11.42 -39.04
C SER A 779 8.85 11.58 -37.84
N PHE A 780 10.15 11.76 -38.10
CA PHE A 780 11.19 12.00 -37.08
C PHE A 780 11.01 13.31 -36.27
N ARG A 781 10.09 14.18 -36.68
CA ARG A 781 9.67 15.36 -35.89
C ARG A 781 8.85 15.05 -34.64
N ARG A 782 8.34 13.82 -34.49
CA ARG A 782 7.45 13.43 -33.40
C ARG A 782 8.25 12.89 -32.20
N GLU A 783 7.88 13.30 -30.98
CA GLU A 783 8.53 12.83 -29.74
C GLU A 783 8.26 11.35 -29.47
N GLU A 784 7.14 10.82 -29.96
CA GLU A 784 6.79 9.39 -29.88
C GLU A 784 7.74 8.54 -30.72
N VAL A 785 8.08 9.01 -31.93
CA VAL A 785 9.05 8.38 -32.82
C VAL A 785 10.45 8.42 -32.19
N HIS A 786 10.85 9.56 -31.62
CA HIS A 786 12.11 9.66 -30.88
C HIS A 786 12.15 8.67 -29.71
N THR A 787 11.04 8.49 -28.99
CA THR A 787 10.92 7.56 -27.87
C THR A 787 11.08 6.11 -28.33
N LEU A 788 10.41 5.71 -29.42
CA LEU A 788 10.54 4.38 -30.04
C LEU A 788 11.99 4.09 -30.45
N ILE A 789 12.66 5.06 -31.08
CA ILE A 789 14.05 4.90 -31.54
C ILE A 789 15.01 4.86 -30.35
N THR A 790 14.80 5.69 -29.33
CA THR A 790 15.58 5.67 -28.08
C THR A 790 15.51 4.28 -27.45
N GLN A 791 14.31 3.72 -27.31
CA GLN A 791 14.13 2.36 -26.81
C GLN A 791 14.88 1.33 -27.65
N ALA A 792 14.73 1.37 -28.97
CA ALA A 792 15.37 0.40 -29.88
C ALA A 792 16.90 0.49 -29.83
N ALA A 793 17.45 1.70 -29.70
CA ALA A 793 18.89 1.94 -29.74
C ALA A 793 19.58 1.60 -28.40
N TRP A 794 18.91 1.85 -27.28
CA TRP A 794 19.52 1.78 -25.94
C TRP A 794 19.14 0.52 -25.14
N GLN A 795 18.04 -0.15 -25.46
CA GLN A 795 17.65 -1.37 -24.76
C GLN A 795 18.67 -2.49 -24.99
N LEU A 796 19.24 -3.03 -23.89
CA LEU A 796 20.37 -3.97 -23.92
C LEU A 796 20.13 -5.24 -24.75
N GLY A 797 19.03 -5.93 -24.50
CA GLY A 797 18.79 -7.27 -25.03
C GLY A 797 19.76 -8.36 -24.51
N PRO A 798 19.62 -9.60 -25.00
CA PRO A 798 20.35 -10.76 -24.52
C PRO A 798 21.82 -10.76 -24.91
N LEU A 799 22.66 -11.12 -23.94
CA LEU A 799 24.09 -11.38 -24.11
C LEU A 799 24.35 -12.82 -24.57
N SER A 800 25.20 -12.99 -25.59
CA SER A 800 25.62 -14.30 -26.08
C SER A 800 27.05 -14.25 -26.58
N ASN A 801 27.92 -15.10 -26.03
CA ASN A 801 29.35 -15.15 -26.36
C ASN A 801 30.06 -13.78 -26.29
N GLY A 802 29.71 -12.97 -25.29
CA GLY A 802 30.28 -11.62 -25.10
C GLY A 802 29.76 -10.55 -26.07
N SER A 803 28.82 -10.89 -26.97
CA SER A 803 28.19 -9.94 -27.89
C SER A 803 26.69 -9.79 -27.61
N ARG A 804 26.16 -8.57 -27.79
CA ARG A 804 24.74 -8.27 -27.62
C ARG A 804 24.00 -8.58 -28.92
N LYS A 805 23.15 -9.62 -28.92
CA LYS A 805 22.49 -10.12 -30.14
C LYS A 805 21.69 -9.05 -30.90
N TRP A 806 21.07 -8.12 -30.18
CA TRP A 806 20.24 -7.07 -30.79
C TRP A 806 21.05 -5.93 -31.42
N HIS A 807 22.36 -5.88 -31.17
CA HIS A 807 23.25 -4.79 -31.58
C HIS A 807 24.43 -5.26 -32.45
N VAL A 808 24.39 -6.49 -32.97
CA VAL A 808 25.48 -7.05 -33.79
C VAL A 808 25.77 -6.20 -35.03
N ASP A 809 24.73 -5.58 -35.60
CA ASP A 809 24.82 -4.76 -36.81
C ASP A 809 25.52 -3.40 -36.59
N LEU A 810 25.77 -2.99 -35.34
CA LEU A 810 26.53 -1.77 -35.03
C LEU A 810 28.02 -1.85 -35.42
N GLY A 811 28.52 -3.05 -35.73
CA GLY A 811 29.88 -3.26 -36.22
C GLY A 811 30.09 -2.89 -37.70
N THR A 812 29.01 -2.61 -38.45
CA THR A 812 29.08 -2.17 -39.85
C THR A 812 28.92 -0.65 -39.96
N PRO A 813 29.80 0.08 -40.66
CA PRO A 813 29.69 1.53 -40.81
C PRO A 813 28.47 1.88 -41.66
N ALA A 814 27.43 2.41 -41.01
CA ALA A 814 26.27 2.97 -41.69
C ALA A 814 26.47 4.48 -41.84
N SER A 815 26.81 4.93 -43.04
CA SER A 815 26.86 6.35 -43.41
C SER A 815 25.48 6.83 -43.87
N GLY A 816 24.70 7.43 -42.97
CA GLY A 816 23.38 8.01 -43.26
C GLY A 816 23.36 9.53 -43.03
N GLY A 817 22.89 10.30 -44.02
CA GLY A 817 23.23 11.71 -44.24
C GLY A 817 22.60 12.76 -43.30
N LEU A 818 23.45 13.68 -42.84
CA LEU A 818 23.12 14.91 -42.10
C LEU A 818 22.71 16.09 -43.02
N SER A 819 22.71 15.90 -44.34
CA SER A 819 22.69 17.01 -45.30
C SER A 819 21.32 17.59 -45.64
N SER A 820 20.19 16.95 -45.29
CA SER A 820 18.84 17.43 -45.68
C SER A 820 18.07 18.24 -44.62
N VAL A 821 18.59 18.36 -43.38
CA VAL A 821 17.82 18.86 -42.21
C VAL A 821 18.20 20.29 -41.78
N ALA A 822 19.26 20.87 -42.37
CA ALA A 822 19.90 22.09 -41.87
C ALA A 822 19.10 23.41 -41.98
N ALA A 823 17.96 23.41 -42.68
CA ALA A 823 17.22 24.63 -43.02
C ALA A 823 16.07 24.99 -42.06
N ASN A 824 15.66 24.11 -41.13
CA ASN A 824 14.46 24.32 -40.33
C ASN A 824 14.61 23.85 -38.87
N TRP A 825 14.57 24.77 -37.91
CA TRP A 825 14.61 24.47 -36.47
C TRP A 825 13.40 23.67 -35.96
N LEU A 826 12.33 23.53 -36.77
CA LEU A 826 11.22 22.60 -36.47
C LEU A 826 11.62 21.12 -36.57
N GLU A 827 12.82 20.82 -37.11
CA GLU A 827 13.40 19.48 -37.18
C GLU A 827 14.28 19.15 -35.96
N GLU A 828 14.11 19.86 -34.85
CA GLU A 828 14.86 19.67 -33.61
C GLU A 828 14.89 18.19 -33.15
N VAL A 829 13.72 17.53 -33.11
CA VAL A 829 13.57 16.13 -32.68
C VAL A 829 14.31 15.17 -33.63
N THR A 830 14.35 15.50 -34.93
CA THR A 830 15.09 14.74 -35.94
C THR A 830 16.59 14.81 -35.64
N VAL A 831 17.13 16.01 -35.42
CA VAL A 831 18.55 16.19 -35.07
C VAL A 831 18.89 15.52 -33.74
N ARG A 832 18.00 15.62 -32.74
CA ARG A 832 18.16 14.93 -31.45
C ARG A 832 18.25 13.42 -31.61
N THR A 833 17.41 12.85 -32.47
CA THR A 833 17.43 11.41 -32.78
C THR A 833 18.73 11.00 -33.47
N ILE A 834 19.21 11.79 -34.41
CA ILE A 834 20.49 11.54 -35.10
C ILE A 834 21.67 11.62 -34.12
N SER A 835 21.70 12.64 -33.24
CA SER A 835 22.73 12.77 -32.20
C SER A 835 22.74 11.57 -31.26
N LEU A 836 21.56 11.08 -30.86
CA LEU A 836 21.41 9.89 -30.02
C LEU A 836 21.91 8.61 -30.70
N LEU A 837 21.57 8.40 -31.98
CA LEU A 837 22.06 7.25 -32.75
C LEU A 837 23.58 7.32 -32.96
N SER A 838 24.09 8.53 -33.22
CA SER A 838 25.52 8.78 -33.38
C SER A 838 26.27 8.46 -32.09
N SER A 839 25.82 8.93 -30.92
CA SER A 839 26.48 8.62 -29.65
C SER A 839 26.47 7.11 -29.34
N ARG A 840 25.38 6.42 -29.69
CA ARG A 840 25.26 4.97 -29.54
C ARG A 840 26.22 4.19 -30.43
N LEU A 841 26.39 4.63 -31.69
CA LEU A 841 27.40 4.10 -32.61
C LEU A 841 28.81 4.34 -32.06
N LEU A 842 29.12 5.54 -31.57
CA LEU A 842 30.41 5.89 -30.95
C LEU A 842 30.74 5.04 -29.73
N ALA A 843 29.73 4.63 -28.96
CA ALA A 843 29.91 3.75 -27.81
C ALA A 843 30.30 2.32 -28.21
N SER A 844 29.88 1.88 -29.41
CA SER A 844 30.02 0.50 -29.89
C SER A 844 31.16 0.30 -30.90
N ALA A 845 31.53 1.33 -31.67
CA ALA A 845 32.61 1.29 -32.65
C ALA A 845 34.00 1.53 -32.04
N THR A 846 35.04 0.93 -32.64
CA THR A 846 36.45 1.08 -32.25
C THR A 846 37.14 2.30 -32.89
N ASP A 847 36.67 2.75 -34.06
CA ASP A 847 37.23 3.93 -34.73
C ASP A 847 36.14 4.66 -35.55
N PRO A 848 35.59 5.78 -35.04
CA PRO A 848 34.59 6.55 -35.75
C PRO A 848 35.14 7.86 -36.32
N ASP A 849 34.74 8.14 -37.56
CA ASP A 849 34.75 9.49 -38.14
C ASP A 849 33.61 10.28 -37.47
N ILE A 850 33.97 11.23 -36.60
CA ILE A 850 33.00 12.04 -35.83
C ILE A 850 32.65 13.24 -36.69
N SER A 851 31.39 13.37 -37.10
CA SER A 851 30.90 14.58 -37.75
C SER A 851 30.43 15.57 -36.68
N ASP A 852 31.12 16.72 -36.56
CA ASP A 852 30.74 17.85 -35.70
C ASP A 852 29.48 18.61 -36.22
N GLY A 853 28.93 18.18 -37.37
CA GLY A 853 27.82 18.83 -38.06
C GLY A 853 26.56 19.11 -37.22
N PRO A 854 26.08 18.19 -36.35
CA PRO A 854 24.89 18.43 -35.53
C PRO A 854 25.04 19.59 -34.54
N ARG A 855 26.22 19.75 -33.91
CA ARG A 855 26.46 20.73 -32.85
C ARG A 855 26.39 22.16 -33.37
N GLY A 856 27.15 22.47 -34.41
CA GLY A 856 27.15 23.79 -35.02
C GLY A 856 25.76 24.19 -35.54
N LEU A 857 25.02 23.23 -36.09
CA LEU A 857 23.65 23.44 -36.55
C LEU A 857 22.69 23.79 -35.40
N THR A 858 22.65 22.96 -34.35
CA THR A 858 21.74 23.19 -33.22
C THR A 858 22.09 24.48 -32.48
N TYR A 859 23.37 24.79 -32.33
CA TYR A 859 23.84 26.01 -31.69
C TYR A 859 23.42 27.27 -32.44
N ARG A 860 23.52 27.27 -33.78
CA ARG A 860 22.99 28.36 -34.60
C ARG A 860 21.49 28.56 -34.39
N TRP A 861 20.71 27.48 -34.36
CA TRP A 861 19.26 27.57 -34.11
C TRP A 861 18.94 28.12 -32.72
N VAL A 862 19.76 27.83 -31.70
CA VAL A 862 19.59 28.39 -30.34
C VAL A 862 19.63 29.91 -30.39
N TYR A 863 20.60 30.50 -31.11
CA TYR A 863 20.68 31.95 -31.27
C TYR A 863 19.54 32.55 -32.09
N GLU A 864 19.20 31.92 -33.24
CA GLU A 864 18.08 32.38 -34.08
C GLU A 864 16.76 32.41 -33.30
N LEU A 865 16.51 31.37 -32.49
CA LEU A 865 15.31 31.27 -31.67
C LEU A 865 15.35 32.21 -30.45
N GLY A 866 16.52 32.44 -29.86
CA GLY A 866 16.73 33.44 -28.81
C GLY A 866 16.41 34.85 -29.28
N ALA A 867 16.95 35.26 -30.43
CA ALA A 867 16.64 36.57 -31.03
C ALA A 867 15.14 36.72 -31.37
N LYS A 868 14.51 35.63 -31.85
CA LYS A 868 13.07 35.62 -32.10
C LYS A 868 12.26 35.76 -30.83
N LEU A 869 12.66 35.11 -29.74
CA LEU A 869 12.03 35.23 -28.44
C LEU A 869 12.08 36.68 -27.94
N ASP A 870 13.21 37.36 -28.07
CA ASP A 870 13.36 38.76 -27.66
C ASP A 870 12.47 39.72 -28.46
N SER A 871 12.27 39.44 -29.75
CA SER A 871 11.43 40.27 -30.65
C SER A 871 9.91 39.99 -30.58
N THR A 872 9.46 38.95 -29.89
CA THR A 872 8.04 38.54 -29.86
C THR A 872 7.27 39.27 -28.75
N PRO A 873 6.17 39.99 -29.05
CA PRO A 873 5.42 40.78 -28.07
C PRO A 873 4.34 40.01 -27.29
N ASP A 874 3.82 38.90 -27.82
CA ASP A 874 2.74 38.10 -27.21
C ASP A 874 3.28 37.06 -26.20
N GLU A 875 2.75 37.05 -24.97
CA GLU A 875 3.26 36.18 -23.90
C GLU A 875 2.97 34.69 -24.12
N ILE A 876 1.85 34.35 -24.76
CA ILE A 876 1.51 32.94 -25.06
C ILE A 876 2.53 32.37 -26.05
N SER A 877 2.81 33.12 -27.11
CA SER A 877 3.84 32.78 -28.09
C SER A 877 5.25 32.76 -27.47
N ARG A 878 5.56 33.70 -26.56
CA ARG A 878 6.85 33.73 -25.83
C ARG A 878 7.04 32.50 -24.95
N ALA A 879 6.01 32.06 -24.23
CA ALA A 879 6.08 30.86 -23.40
C ALA A 879 6.37 29.60 -24.25
N GLY A 880 5.67 29.45 -25.38
CA GLY A 880 5.93 28.37 -26.34
C GLY A 880 7.34 28.42 -26.94
N LEU A 881 7.84 29.61 -27.28
CA LEU A 881 9.20 29.80 -27.81
C LEU A 881 10.28 29.53 -26.75
N ARG A 882 10.09 29.95 -25.49
CA ARG A 882 11.00 29.65 -24.36
C ARG A 882 11.17 28.16 -24.15
N ARG A 883 10.05 27.42 -24.15
CA ARG A 883 10.07 25.97 -24.01
C ARG A 883 10.88 25.30 -25.12
N ARG A 884 10.69 25.73 -26.37
CA ARG A 884 11.45 25.23 -27.52
C ARG A 884 12.92 25.61 -27.46
N LEU A 885 13.24 26.83 -27.01
CA LEU A 885 14.63 27.27 -26.79
C LEU A 885 15.33 26.38 -25.76
N CYS A 886 14.65 26.06 -24.66
CA CYS A 886 15.15 25.13 -23.64
C CYS A 886 15.42 23.74 -24.23
N MET A 887 14.46 23.16 -24.97
CA MET A 887 14.61 21.85 -25.63
C MET A 887 15.77 21.81 -26.62
N LEU A 888 15.89 22.85 -27.45
CA LEU A 888 16.94 22.98 -28.45
C LEU A 888 18.33 23.16 -27.81
N ALA A 889 18.44 23.96 -26.75
CA ALA A 889 19.68 24.11 -25.99
C ALA A 889 20.11 22.78 -25.34
N MET A 890 19.16 22.01 -24.79
CA MET A 890 19.44 20.65 -24.30
C MET A 890 19.83 19.68 -25.43
N THR A 891 19.20 19.78 -26.59
CA THR A 891 19.56 18.99 -27.78
C THR A 891 20.99 19.30 -28.23
N CYS A 892 21.38 20.58 -28.28
CA CYS A 892 22.76 20.98 -28.55
C CYS A 892 23.73 20.44 -27.49
N PHE A 893 23.39 20.58 -26.21
CA PHE A 893 24.19 20.08 -25.10
C PHE A 893 24.33 18.55 -25.11
N SER A 894 23.30 17.81 -25.57
CA SER A 894 23.35 16.35 -25.69
C SER A 894 24.38 15.83 -26.72
N THR A 895 24.93 16.71 -27.58
CA THR A 895 26.05 16.34 -28.46
C THR A 895 27.35 16.06 -27.69
N PHE A 896 27.43 16.47 -26.42
CA PHE A 896 28.51 16.12 -25.50
C PHE A 896 28.24 14.83 -24.72
N ASP A 897 27.07 14.19 -24.88
CA ASP A 897 26.70 12.92 -24.24
C ASP A 897 27.39 11.72 -24.93
N VAL A 898 28.71 11.66 -24.76
CA VAL A 898 29.55 10.60 -25.32
C VAL A 898 30.34 9.90 -24.23
N CYS A 899 30.84 8.69 -24.56
CA CYS A 899 31.70 7.95 -23.64
C CYS A 899 32.95 8.77 -23.27
N SER A 900 33.44 8.60 -22.03
CA SER A 900 34.58 9.35 -21.48
C SER A 900 35.83 9.36 -22.36
N ARG A 901 36.09 8.28 -23.09
CA ARG A 901 37.22 8.16 -24.04
C ARG A 901 37.17 9.16 -25.22
N HIS A 902 35.97 9.64 -25.59
CA HIS A 902 35.75 10.50 -26.75
C HIS A 902 35.66 11.98 -26.36
N LEU A 903 35.48 12.30 -25.07
CA LEU A 903 35.33 13.67 -24.58
C LEU A 903 36.53 14.57 -24.89
N PRO A 904 37.81 14.13 -24.78
CA PRO A 904 38.94 14.97 -25.14
C PRO A 904 38.97 15.41 -26.60
N ARG A 905 38.34 14.63 -27.50
CA ARG A 905 38.23 14.97 -28.94
C ARG A 905 37.05 15.90 -29.21
N ILE A 906 35.98 15.79 -28.43
CA ILE A 906 34.73 16.52 -28.59
C ILE A 906 34.75 17.89 -27.88
N LEU A 907 35.41 17.97 -26.72
CA LEU A 907 35.69 19.19 -25.97
C LEU A 907 37.17 19.56 -26.18
N PHE A 908 37.57 19.74 -27.44
CA PHE A 908 38.97 20.03 -27.79
C PHE A 908 39.27 21.53 -27.84
N SER A 909 38.33 22.35 -28.31
CA SER A 909 38.53 23.79 -28.52
C SER A 909 37.85 24.66 -27.47
N ASP A 910 38.35 25.88 -27.28
CA ASP A 910 37.69 26.88 -26.42
C ASP A 910 36.26 27.21 -26.91
N GLU A 911 35.99 27.05 -28.21
CA GLU A 911 34.67 27.23 -28.81
C GLU A 911 33.69 26.14 -28.35
N ASP A 912 34.12 24.87 -28.28
CA ASP A 912 33.30 23.76 -27.80
C ASP A 912 32.90 23.94 -26.33
N PHE A 913 33.86 24.36 -25.49
CA PHE A 913 33.58 24.72 -24.09
C PHE A 913 32.62 25.89 -23.99
N SER A 914 32.81 26.92 -24.84
CA SER A 914 31.92 28.07 -24.88
C SER A 914 30.48 27.67 -25.20
N ILE A 915 30.28 26.84 -26.23
CA ILE A 915 28.97 26.31 -26.62
C ILE A 915 28.32 25.54 -25.46
N ALA A 916 29.08 24.66 -24.79
CA ALA A 916 28.57 23.87 -23.66
C ALA A 916 28.07 24.76 -22.52
N VAL A 917 28.88 25.75 -22.11
CA VAL A 917 28.53 26.70 -21.03
C VAL A 917 27.31 27.52 -21.43
N GLN A 918 27.26 28.05 -22.65
CA GLN A 918 26.13 28.85 -23.13
C GLN A 918 24.83 28.05 -23.15
N CYS A 919 24.85 26.82 -23.68
CA CYS A 919 23.68 25.95 -23.67
C CYS A 919 23.23 25.63 -22.23
N ALA A 920 24.14 25.33 -21.30
CA ALA A 920 23.79 25.07 -19.91
C ALA A 920 23.15 26.29 -19.21
N VAL A 921 23.69 27.49 -19.42
CA VAL A 921 23.09 28.73 -18.90
C VAL A 921 21.71 28.96 -19.51
N MET A 922 21.58 28.80 -20.83
CA MET A 922 20.30 28.98 -21.51
C MET A 922 19.24 27.99 -21.06
N VAL A 923 19.60 26.74 -20.77
CA VAL A 923 18.66 25.75 -20.20
C VAL A 923 18.20 26.21 -18.81
N HIS A 924 19.14 26.58 -17.92
CA HIS A 924 18.81 27.08 -16.60
C HIS A 924 17.87 28.30 -16.66
N ASP A 925 18.20 29.28 -17.49
CA ASP A 925 17.48 30.56 -17.56
C ASP A 925 16.14 30.49 -18.31
N ASN A 926 15.92 29.45 -19.13
CA ASN A 926 14.67 29.23 -19.86
C ASN A 926 13.84 28.06 -19.32
N THR A 927 14.29 27.37 -18.27
CA THR A 927 13.47 26.37 -17.58
C THR A 927 12.31 27.07 -16.85
N PRO A 928 11.05 26.63 -17.08
CA PRO A 928 9.88 27.23 -16.42
C PRO A 928 9.86 26.92 -14.91
N SER A 929 9.34 27.86 -14.11
CA SER A 929 9.29 27.75 -12.64
C SER A 929 8.32 26.67 -12.15
N SER A 930 7.28 26.38 -12.93
CA SER A 930 6.32 25.30 -12.71
C SER A 930 6.12 24.53 -14.01
N LEU A 931 6.22 23.20 -13.96
CA LEU A 931 5.85 22.33 -15.06
C LEU A 931 4.34 22.10 -14.96
N GLU A 932 3.57 22.66 -15.89
CA GLU A 932 2.15 22.33 -16.01
C GLU A 932 1.99 20.83 -16.34
N GLU A 933 0.94 20.18 -15.84
CA GLU A 933 0.62 18.77 -16.14
C GLU A 933 0.06 18.64 -17.57
N ASP A 934 0.89 18.94 -18.59
CA ASP A 934 0.57 18.77 -20.01
C ASP A 934 1.43 17.66 -20.66
N ASP A 935 1.04 17.16 -21.83
CA ASP A 935 1.78 16.07 -22.51
C ASP A 935 3.21 16.46 -22.89
N GLY A 936 3.44 17.73 -23.19
CA GLY A 936 4.77 18.24 -23.46
C GLY A 936 5.68 18.18 -22.23
N SER A 937 5.12 18.14 -21.02
CA SER A 937 5.87 18.27 -19.76
C SER A 937 6.64 16.99 -19.47
N LEU A 938 6.08 15.84 -19.88
CA LEU A 938 6.73 14.54 -19.84
C LEU A 938 8.06 14.56 -20.61
N TYR A 939 8.02 15.00 -21.86
CA TYR A 939 9.21 15.03 -22.73
C TYR A 939 10.25 16.05 -22.27
N LEU A 940 9.80 17.22 -21.80
CA LEU A 940 10.66 18.25 -21.23
C LEU A 940 11.37 17.75 -19.97
N THR A 941 10.64 17.10 -19.05
CA THR A 941 11.19 16.56 -17.81
C THR A 941 12.26 15.51 -18.09
N ARG A 942 11.97 14.57 -19.00
CA ARG A 942 12.95 13.55 -19.43
C ARG A 942 14.23 14.17 -19.99
N MET A 943 14.11 15.23 -20.80
CA MET A 943 15.27 15.95 -21.35
C MET A 943 16.06 16.70 -20.28
N LEU A 944 15.37 17.32 -19.31
CA LEU A 944 16.01 17.97 -18.17
C LEU A 944 16.77 16.97 -17.29
N ASP A 945 16.19 15.81 -17.03
CA ASP A 945 16.85 14.74 -16.27
C ASP A 945 18.15 14.31 -16.95
N ARG A 946 18.10 14.07 -18.27
CA ARG A 946 19.28 13.75 -19.08
C ARG A 946 20.30 14.87 -19.07
N HIS A 947 19.87 16.13 -19.16
CA HIS A 947 20.75 17.31 -19.09
C HIS A 947 21.49 17.41 -17.76
N TYR A 948 20.79 17.26 -16.63
CA TYR A 948 21.42 17.31 -15.30
C TYR A 948 22.38 16.14 -15.06
N ARG A 949 22.05 14.94 -15.53
CA ARG A 949 22.99 13.80 -15.49
C ARG A 949 24.24 14.07 -16.31
N LEU A 950 24.09 14.66 -17.50
CA LEU A 950 25.22 15.03 -18.33
C LEU A 950 26.08 16.11 -17.67
N LEU A 951 25.49 17.13 -17.04
CA LEU A 951 26.23 18.13 -16.26
C LEU A 951 27.04 17.47 -15.12
N HIS A 952 26.44 16.52 -14.39
CA HIS A 952 27.15 15.77 -13.35
C HIS A 952 28.28 14.91 -13.93
N PHE A 953 28.05 14.23 -15.05
CA PHE A 953 29.05 13.43 -15.74
C PHE A 953 30.23 14.27 -16.27
N LEU A 954 29.96 15.48 -16.77
CA LEU A 954 30.98 16.41 -17.26
C LEU A 954 31.64 17.20 -16.14
N GLU A 955 31.03 17.30 -14.94
CA GLU A 955 31.57 18.08 -13.83
C GLU A 955 33.00 17.68 -13.46
N PRO A 956 33.36 16.38 -13.29
CA PRO A 956 34.75 15.98 -13.09
C PRO A 956 35.68 16.44 -14.20
N ILE A 957 35.24 16.51 -15.45
CA ILE A 957 36.06 17.00 -16.57
C ILE A 957 36.24 18.51 -16.50
N PHE A 958 35.22 19.21 -16.01
CA PHE A 958 35.28 20.62 -15.68
C PHE A 958 35.99 20.91 -14.33
N SER A 959 36.24 19.90 -13.47
CA SER A 959 36.62 20.11 -12.07
C SER A 959 37.72 19.24 -11.46
N GLU A 960 38.28 18.21 -12.13
CA GLU A 960 38.81 17.03 -11.42
C GLU A 960 39.84 17.32 -10.32
N SER A 961 39.42 17.04 -9.08
CA SER A 961 40.20 17.03 -7.85
C SER A 961 40.27 15.60 -7.32
N THR A 962 41.41 14.91 -7.55
CA THR A 962 41.81 13.77 -6.71
C THR A 962 43.32 13.78 -6.42
N SER A 963 43.63 14.17 -5.19
CA SER A 963 44.68 13.75 -4.25
C SER A 963 46.14 13.43 -4.64
N SER A 964 46.60 13.37 -5.89
CA SER A 964 48.02 13.02 -6.13
C SER A 964 48.73 13.63 -7.32
N HIS A 965 48.07 14.33 -8.26
CA HIS A 965 48.79 14.96 -9.37
C HIS A 965 48.36 16.42 -9.61
N SER A 966 49.36 17.29 -9.73
CA SER A 966 49.31 18.75 -9.88
C SER A 966 48.75 19.22 -11.24
N TRP A 967 47.46 18.95 -11.53
CA TRP A 967 46.84 19.37 -12.81
C TRP A 967 45.42 19.97 -12.68
N LEU A 968 44.86 20.12 -11.47
CA LEU A 968 43.63 20.91 -11.18
C LEU A 968 43.69 22.34 -11.72
N ARG A 969 44.89 22.94 -11.64
CA ARG A 969 45.21 24.19 -12.29
C ARG A 969 45.09 24.05 -13.81
N GLN A 970 45.48 22.92 -14.37
CA GLN A 970 45.76 22.76 -15.78
C GLN A 970 44.51 22.84 -16.68
N VAL A 971 43.36 22.21 -16.41
CA VAL A 971 42.20 22.30 -17.34
C VAL A 971 41.45 23.63 -17.24
N ILE A 972 41.17 24.14 -16.02
CA ILE A 972 40.60 25.48 -15.83
C ILE A 972 41.53 26.56 -16.41
N LEU A 973 42.85 26.38 -16.35
CA LEU A 973 43.82 27.27 -17.00
C LEU A 973 43.95 27.02 -18.51
N VAL A 974 43.73 25.80 -19.02
CA VAL A 974 43.88 25.44 -20.44
C VAL A 974 42.71 25.98 -21.27
N HIS A 975 41.48 25.95 -20.74
CA HIS A 975 40.28 26.46 -21.43
C HIS A 975 39.61 27.65 -20.74
N ALA A 976 40.37 28.43 -19.94
CA ALA A 976 39.87 29.66 -19.30
C ALA A 976 39.18 30.61 -20.30
N ARG A 977 39.69 30.64 -21.55
CA ARG A 977 39.15 31.43 -22.66
C ARG A 977 37.79 30.95 -23.13
N GLY A 978 37.48 29.65 -23.07
CA GLY A 978 36.16 29.13 -23.41
C GLY A 978 35.06 29.66 -22.49
N TYR A 979 35.33 29.73 -21.18
CA TYR A 979 34.42 30.36 -20.20
C TYR A 979 34.27 31.86 -20.45
N ASP A 980 35.36 32.54 -20.82
CA ASP A 980 35.30 33.97 -21.16
C ASP A 980 34.47 34.23 -22.41
N HIS A 981 34.71 33.49 -23.49
CA HIS A 981 33.94 33.60 -24.74
C HIS A 981 32.45 33.35 -24.52
N ALA A 982 32.10 32.40 -23.63
CA ALA A 982 30.71 32.16 -23.27
C ALA A 982 30.08 33.37 -22.57
N LEU A 983 30.78 33.98 -21.62
CA LEU A 983 30.29 35.14 -20.89
C LEU A 983 30.25 36.41 -21.73
N GLU A 984 31.21 36.60 -22.64
CA GLU A 984 31.19 37.69 -23.62
C GLU A 984 29.92 37.62 -24.49
N SER A 985 29.49 36.40 -24.83
CA SER A 985 28.26 36.17 -25.60
C SER A 985 26.98 36.36 -24.77
N LEU A 986 26.96 35.89 -23.51
CA LEU A 986 25.78 35.97 -22.63
C LEU A 986 25.60 37.32 -21.94
N TRP A 987 26.70 38.04 -21.71
CA TRP A 987 26.71 39.33 -21.01
C TRP A 987 27.62 40.33 -21.74
N LEU A 988 27.00 41.23 -22.52
CA LEU A 988 27.68 42.28 -23.28
C LEU A 988 28.63 43.18 -22.46
N GLY A 989 28.39 43.30 -21.14
CA GLY A 989 29.22 44.08 -20.23
C GLY A 989 30.38 43.31 -19.60
N TYR A 990 30.53 42.02 -19.91
CA TYR A 990 31.60 41.20 -19.36
C TYR A 990 32.96 41.63 -19.89
N ARG A 991 33.88 41.94 -18.97
CA ARG A 991 35.33 41.99 -19.24
C ARG A 991 36.09 41.33 -18.11
N GLY A 992 36.74 40.21 -18.40
CA GLY A 992 37.54 39.47 -17.43
C GLY A 992 38.75 40.28 -16.98
N ARG A 993 39.01 40.36 -15.66
CA ARG A 993 40.19 41.05 -15.15
C ARG A 993 41.44 40.24 -15.50
N ALA A 994 42.40 40.85 -16.20
CA ALA A 994 43.65 40.18 -16.60
C ALA A 994 44.47 39.61 -15.43
N SER A 995 44.31 40.15 -14.22
CA SER A 995 44.99 39.70 -13.00
C SER A 995 44.22 38.64 -12.19
N SER A 996 43.10 38.13 -12.70
CA SER A 996 42.25 37.14 -12.01
C SER A 996 41.93 35.98 -12.93
N ASP A 997 42.32 34.78 -12.53
CA ASP A 997 41.93 33.53 -13.20
C ASP A 997 40.62 32.98 -12.63
N TRP A 998 40.02 32.04 -13.36
CA TRP A 998 38.93 31.21 -12.86
C TRP A 998 39.40 30.33 -11.71
N ARG A 999 38.59 30.23 -10.65
CA ARG A 999 38.88 29.37 -9.49
C ARG A 999 37.60 28.74 -8.93
N ALA A 1000 37.68 27.51 -8.44
CA ALA A 1000 36.58 26.91 -7.68
C ALA A 1000 36.49 27.50 -6.26
N LEU A 1001 35.28 27.58 -5.70
CA LEU A 1001 35.07 27.91 -4.29
C LEU A 1001 35.54 26.77 -3.36
N THR A 1002 35.59 27.03 -2.04
CA THR A 1002 36.03 26.04 -1.03
C THR A 1002 35.22 24.74 -1.11
N ARG A 1003 35.78 23.61 -0.62
CA ARG A 1003 35.30 22.23 -0.90
C ARG A 1003 33.77 22.03 -0.81
N GLN A 1004 33.10 22.58 0.19
CA GLN A 1004 31.63 22.50 0.34
C GLN A 1004 30.86 23.12 -0.84
N ASN A 1005 31.47 24.12 -1.48
CA ASN A 1005 30.96 24.91 -2.60
C ASN A 1005 31.74 24.67 -3.90
N SER A 1006 32.52 23.60 -4.01
CA SER A 1006 33.37 23.28 -5.17
C SER A 1006 32.63 23.20 -6.51
N ARG A 1007 31.30 23.04 -6.48
CA ARG A 1007 30.41 23.13 -7.65
C ARG A 1007 30.34 24.53 -8.29
N TRP A 1008 30.83 25.56 -7.61
CA TRP A 1008 30.86 26.95 -8.09
C TRP A 1008 32.27 27.33 -8.51
N ILE A 1009 32.41 27.84 -9.72
CA ILE A 1009 33.62 28.53 -10.20
C ILE A 1009 33.38 30.03 -10.21
N THR A 1010 34.42 30.81 -9.96
CA THR A 1010 34.32 32.28 -9.85
C THR A 1010 35.50 33.00 -10.51
N ARG A 1011 35.22 34.22 -10.98
CA ARG A 1011 36.20 35.15 -11.55
C ARG A 1011 35.81 36.61 -11.29
N LEU A 1012 36.82 37.48 -11.10
CA LEU A 1012 36.62 38.93 -10.99
C LEU A 1012 36.66 39.60 -12.38
N THR A 1013 35.73 40.53 -12.61
CA THR A 1013 35.70 41.40 -13.80
C THR A 1013 36.57 42.65 -13.60
N GLU A 1014 36.88 43.35 -14.70
CA GLU A 1014 37.58 44.65 -14.67
C GLU A 1014 36.82 45.71 -13.86
N GLY A 1015 35.49 45.68 -13.92
CA GLY A 1015 34.60 46.53 -13.12
C GLY A 1015 34.54 46.17 -11.63
N GLY A 1016 35.27 45.14 -11.19
CA GLY A 1016 35.38 44.74 -9.80
C GLY A 1016 34.24 43.87 -9.27
N GLN A 1017 33.34 43.41 -10.14
CA GLN A 1017 32.24 42.48 -9.87
C GLN A 1017 32.74 41.02 -9.88
N GLU A 1018 32.12 40.14 -9.11
CA GLU A 1018 32.49 38.73 -9.00
C GLU A 1018 31.44 37.84 -9.68
N VAL A 1019 31.85 37.16 -10.76
CA VAL A 1019 31.01 36.21 -11.51
C VAL A 1019 31.08 34.85 -10.82
N HIS A 1020 29.95 34.14 -10.73
CA HIS A 1020 29.86 32.78 -10.21
C HIS A 1020 29.07 31.90 -11.18
N TYR A 1021 29.65 30.77 -11.58
CA TYR A 1021 29.00 29.78 -12.44
C TYR A 1021 28.93 28.43 -11.74
N ASN A 1022 27.76 27.80 -11.74
CA ASN A 1022 27.54 26.50 -11.12
C ASN A 1022 27.61 25.37 -12.17
N LEU A 1023 28.61 24.50 -12.00
CA LEU A 1023 28.90 23.40 -12.93
C LEU A 1023 27.81 22.31 -12.95
N LEU A 1024 27.00 22.20 -11.90
CA LEU A 1024 25.98 21.14 -11.77
C LEU A 1024 24.57 21.60 -12.15
N THR A 1025 24.34 22.91 -12.25
CA THR A 1025 23.01 23.47 -12.55
C THR A 1025 22.99 24.40 -13.76
N GLY A 1026 24.15 24.84 -14.27
CA GLY A 1026 24.24 25.85 -15.32
C GLY A 1026 23.94 27.28 -14.84
N GLN A 1027 23.75 27.50 -13.53
CA GLN A 1027 23.38 28.81 -13.00
C GLN A 1027 24.52 29.82 -13.08
N LEU A 1028 24.24 31.01 -13.61
CA LEU A 1028 25.17 32.14 -13.70
C LEU A 1028 24.73 33.31 -12.80
N LEU A 1029 25.62 33.77 -11.92
CA LEU A 1029 25.39 34.89 -10.99
C LEU A 1029 26.47 35.97 -11.10
N ILE A 1030 26.09 37.24 -10.93
CA ILE A 1030 26.98 38.39 -10.82
C ILE A 1030 26.78 39.02 -9.44
N ASP A 1031 27.85 39.10 -8.63
CA ASP A 1031 27.81 39.52 -7.23
C ASP A 1031 26.73 38.79 -6.41
N GLY A 1032 26.54 37.50 -6.70
CA GLY A 1032 25.56 36.63 -6.05
C GLY A 1032 24.11 36.83 -6.51
N LYS A 1033 23.86 37.58 -7.59
CA LYS A 1033 22.51 37.81 -8.15
C LYS A 1033 22.37 37.21 -9.56
N PRO A 1034 21.20 36.69 -9.94
CA PRO A 1034 20.96 36.15 -11.28
C PRO A 1034 21.09 37.24 -12.35
N LEU A 1035 21.67 36.86 -13.50
CA LEU A 1035 21.72 37.70 -14.69
C LEU A 1035 20.38 37.59 -15.43
N GLY A 1036 19.72 38.72 -15.72
CA GLY A 1036 18.53 38.75 -16.58
C GLY A 1036 17.23 38.22 -15.96
N ARG A 1037 17.20 37.65 -14.75
CA ARG A 1037 15.98 37.28 -14.01
C ARG A 1037 15.87 38.02 -12.69
N LEU A 1038 14.66 38.38 -12.27
CA LEU A 1038 14.42 38.84 -10.90
C LEU A 1038 14.76 37.73 -9.89
N PRO A 1039 15.29 38.06 -8.70
CA PRO A 1039 15.51 37.09 -7.63
C PRO A 1039 14.23 36.30 -7.29
N GLN A 1040 14.39 35.01 -6.94
CA GLN A 1040 13.26 34.12 -6.61
C GLN A 1040 12.42 34.67 -5.46
N GLU A 1041 13.02 35.35 -4.48
CA GLU A 1041 12.30 35.93 -3.35
C GLU A 1041 11.26 36.98 -3.78
N ILE A 1042 11.46 37.59 -4.96
CA ILE A 1042 10.52 38.55 -5.56
C ILE A 1042 9.47 37.81 -6.39
N VAL A 1043 9.89 36.86 -7.21
CA VAL A 1043 8.99 36.10 -8.11
C VAL A 1043 8.03 35.21 -7.34
N ASP A 1044 8.49 34.59 -6.26
CA ASP A 1044 7.71 33.68 -5.41
C ASP A 1044 6.84 34.43 -4.40
N HIS A 1045 6.95 35.76 -4.32
CA HIS A 1045 6.12 36.55 -3.42
C HIS A 1045 4.64 36.48 -3.87
N PRO A 1046 3.67 36.23 -2.97
CA PRO A 1046 2.26 36.06 -3.34
C PRO A 1046 1.70 37.24 -4.15
N THR A 1047 2.17 38.45 -3.86
CA THR A 1047 1.80 39.67 -4.60
C THR A 1047 2.34 39.67 -6.04
N TYR A 1048 3.52 39.12 -6.28
CA TYR A 1048 4.07 39.00 -7.64
C TYR A 1048 3.22 38.01 -8.44
N ALA A 1049 2.93 36.84 -7.86
CA ALA A 1049 2.06 35.84 -8.48
C ALA A 1049 0.64 36.37 -8.73
N SER A 1050 0.08 37.16 -7.82
CA SER A 1050 -1.28 37.71 -7.99
C SER A 1050 -1.37 38.83 -9.03
N VAL A 1051 -0.32 39.66 -9.17
CA VAL A 1051 -0.32 40.83 -10.05
C VAL A 1051 0.25 40.52 -11.44
N LEU A 1052 1.31 39.71 -11.50
CA LEU A 1052 2.08 39.44 -12.71
C LEU A 1052 1.99 37.97 -13.17
N GLY A 1053 1.33 37.10 -12.40
CA GLY A 1053 1.22 35.67 -12.73
C GLY A 1053 2.57 34.98 -12.79
N THR A 1054 2.75 34.12 -13.79
CA THR A 1054 4.00 33.38 -14.06
C THR A 1054 4.98 34.15 -14.95
N ARG A 1055 4.78 35.46 -15.16
CA ARG A 1055 5.62 36.26 -16.07
C ARG A 1055 7.04 36.40 -15.54
N ILE A 1056 8.02 36.07 -16.39
CA ILE A 1056 9.44 36.32 -16.12
C ILE A 1056 9.81 37.69 -16.69
N LEU A 1057 10.06 38.66 -15.81
CA LEU A 1057 10.55 39.99 -16.16
C LEU A 1057 12.08 39.98 -16.26
N THR A 1058 12.60 40.43 -17.40
CA THR A 1058 14.02 40.70 -17.59
C THR A 1058 14.38 42.08 -17.05
N TRP A 1059 15.43 42.16 -16.23
CA TRP A 1059 16.00 43.44 -15.79
C TRP A 1059 17.46 43.53 -16.26
N LEU A 1060 17.85 44.70 -16.78
CA LEU A 1060 19.24 45.00 -17.12
C LEU A 1060 19.91 45.65 -15.90
N LEU A 1061 21.10 45.15 -15.54
CA LEU A 1061 22.05 45.95 -14.76
C LEU A 1061 22.39 47.19 -15.61
N LEU A 1062 21.78 48.33 -15.29
CA LEU A 1062 22.15 49.64 -15.83
C LEU A 1062 23.54 50.00 -15.30
N THR A 1063 24.58 49.39 -15.86
CA THR A 1063 25.98 49.76 -15.60
C THR A 1063 26.70 49.93 -16.93
N SER A 1064 26.22 50.89 -17.74
CA SER A 1064 27.02 51.72 -18.68
C SER A 1064 26.12 52.29 -19.79
N LEU A 1065 25.24 53.23 -19.46
CA LEU A 1065 24.79 54.21 -20.44
C LEU A 1065 25.33 55.55 -19.98
N VAL A 1066 26.52 55.89 -20.50
CA VAL A 1066 26.96 57.29 -20.55
C VAL A 1066 25.98 58.00 -21.48
N TRP A 1067 24.97 58.64 -20.90
CA TRP A 1067 24.13 59.58 -21.63
C TRP A 1067 24.95 60.85 -21.88
N ASN A 1068 25.55 60.94 -23.07
CA ASN A 1068 25.97 62.22 -23.64
C ASN A 1068 24.79 62.77 -24.45
N SER A 1069 23.98 63.61 -23.81
CA SER A 1069 23.28 64.81 -24.33
C SER A 1069 22.05 65.11 -23.49
#